data_AF-A0A7L2YCY5-F1
#
_entry.id   AF-A0A7L2YCY5-F1
#
_cell.length_a   1.000
_cell.length_b   1.000
_cell.length_c   1.000
_cell.angle_alpha   90.00
_cell.angle_beta   90.00
_cell.angle_gamma   90.00
#
_symmetry.space_group_name_H-M   'P 1'
#
loop_
_entity.id
_entity.type
_entity.pdbx_description
1 polymer ?
#
loop_
_entity_poly.entity_id
_entity_poly.type
_entity_poly.pdbx_seq_one_letter_code
_entity_poly.pdbx_strand_id
1 'polypeptide(L)'
;RRSAGTGLAGPNTVYVQVVAAGGRDAGAAVYVFSEFNRYLFNCGEGTQRAMQEHKLKISHLDSIFLSRVAWANAGGLPGMILTLKAMGLQRCVFLGPPKLQNYLKAIRLFPGPLKRMDLAVQLHTEPEYKDETMTVYQVPLRGKPPAAESPLPQSPEASTQDGNSPKGNTGPGSPRAAQQTSEEGKEKESPKKRGDKQKCVSRHPDLVMAFLCKIHPKKGKFLAAKAQEMGLPVGTPAILPIITALKNGESITFEGRELHPEELCTPADPGPVFIVLECPREDFVDAICENETFRRYQDGLAENQVALVIHITPESVLRDSRYQQWMERFGPGTQHLVLNENSSAVHNARSYKIQTQLNLIHPEIFPLLTTYQSKEEEAVCSVPIVRGECLLKYHFRPQQEWQRDAVTVCDHDAFVSEALDLPNFQTCVKECKESLSGVPGSMDAYPEIVFLGTGSAIPMKIRNVSSTLVNTSSTRSLLLDCGEGTFGQLCRHYGEQVDQVLCNIVAVFVSHMHTDHHSGLVNILMERRRAFAALGQAFSPLFLVAPEQIMPWLHEYHNHCEEILGDIKMIPSQSLLKGCENIKPKTKWFVSSLLDSYDLAEFQTCEVQHCKNAFACSVVHKSGWKVVYSGDTMPCMALVQMGKDATLLIHEATLEDGMEKEAIEKTHSTTSQAIQIGMKMNAEFIMLNHFSQRYAKIPLFSEDFSEKVGIAFDHMRV
;
A
#
# COMPACT_ATOMS: atom_id res chain seq x y z
N ARG A 1 19.23 4.41 -27.50
CA ARG A 1 20.57 4.91 -27.88
C ARG A 1 20.70 6.37 -27.44
N ARG A 2 21.42 6.64 -26.34
CA ARG A 2 22.08 7.93 -26.07
C ARG A 2 23.57 7.61 -25.86
N SER A 3 24.44 8.55 -26.18
CA SER A 3 25.88 8.32 -26.28
C SER A 3 26.54 8.11 -24.92
N ALA A 4 27.15 6.94 -24.71
CA ALA A 4 28.22 6.80 -23.73
C ALA A 4 29.44 7.57 -24.26
N GLY A 5 29.81 8.68 -23.63
CA GLY A 5 30.88 9.55 -24.16
C GLY A 5 30.80 11.01 -23.72
N THR A 6 30.74 11.26 -22.42
CA THR A 6 31.15 12.49 -21.71
C THR A 6 30.93 12.23 -20.22
N GLY A 7 31.82 12.70 -19.35
CA GLY A 7 31.69 12.46 -17.91
C GLY A 7 30.37 13.07 -17.39
N LEU A 8 29.49 12.23 -16.83
CA LEU A 8 28.17 12.64 -16.35
C LEU A 8 28.32 13.78 -15.33
N ALA A 9 27.83 14.97 -15.68
CA ALA A 9 27.71 16.06 -14.74
C ALA A 9 26.54 15.74 -13.78
N GLY A 10 26.81 15.75 -12.47
CA GLY A 10 25.79 15.45 -11.47
C GLY A 10 24.54 16.35 -11.57
N PRO A 11 23.39 15.86 -11.07
CA PRO A 11 22.09 16.51 -11.24
C PRO A 11 22.03 17.91 -10.63
N ASN A 12 21.44 18.86 -11.34
CA ASN A 12 21.28 20.27 -10.96
C ASN A 12 20.23 20.51 -9.87
N THR A 13 19.16 19.71 -9.87
CA THR A 13 18.09 19.75 -8.87
C THR A 13 17.94 18.34 -8.32
N VAL A 14 18.02 18.21 -7.00
CA VAL A 14 17.69 16.97 -6.28
C VAL A 14 16.99 17.35 -4.99
N TYR A 15 15.86 16.72 -4.69
CA TYR A 15 15.16 16.88 -3.42
C TYR A 15 14.52 15.57 -2.96
N VAL A 16 14.42 15.42 -1.64
CA VAL A 16 13.56 14.47 -0.94
C VAL A 16 12.21 15.13 -0.70
N GLN A 17 11.13 14.37 -0.82
CA GLN A 17 9.77 14.80 -0.48
C GLN A 17 9.01 13.69 0.24
N VAL A 18 8.42 14.01 1.38
CA VAL A 18 7.57 13.07 2.13
C VAL A 18 6.25 12.87 1.37
N VAL A 19 5.95 11.62 1.01
CA VAL A 19 4.66 11.24 0.40
C VAL A 19 3.67 10.89 1.51
N ALA A 20 4.10 10.01 2.41
CA ALA A 20 3.35 9.59 3.59
C ALA A 20 4.29 9.58 4.80
N ALA A 21 3.79 10.04 5.94
CA ALA A 21 4.61 10.46 7.07
C ALA A 21 4.75 9.40 8.18
N GLY A 22 4.15 8.21 8.01
CA GLY A 22 4.21 7.12 8.99
C GLY A 22 3.07 7.10 10.00
N GLY A 23 2.06 7.97 9.84
CA GLY A 23 0.88 8.01 10.69
C GLY A 23 0.01 6.75 10.58
N ARG A 24 -0.91 6.59 11.53
CA ARG A 24 -1.73 5.37 11.70
C ARG A 24 -2.57 4.99 10.47
N ASP A 25 -2.96 5.93 9.61
CA ASP A 25 -3.72 5.67 8.39
C ASP A 25 -2.87 5.59 7.10
N ALA A 26 -1.56 5.87 7.17
CA ALA A 26 -0.66 5.90 6.00
C ALA A 26 0.81 5.60 6.38
N GLY A 27 1.28 4.41 5.99
CA GLY A 27 2.67 3.96 6.22
C GLY A 27 3.72 4.88 5.57
N ALA A 28 4.89 4.99 6.18
CA ALA A 28 5.93 5.95 5.79
C ALA A 28 6.46 5.70 4.35
N ALA A 29 6.46 6.74 3.52
CA ALA A 29 6.96 6.70 2.15
C ALA A 29 7.59 8.03 1.72
N VAL A 30 8.74 7.98 1.04
CA VAL A 30 9.50 9.15 0.59
C VAL A 30 9.79 9.07 -0.90
N TYR A 31 9.49 10.15 -1.61
CA TYR A 31 9.80 10.32 -3.03
C TYR A 31 11.09 11.13 -3.18
N VAL A 32 12.00 10.70 -4.05
CA VAL A 32 13.19 11.47 -4.39
C VAL A 32 13.13 11.84 -5.86
N PHE A 33 13.29 13.12 -6.15
CA PHE A 33 13.26 13.67 -7.49
C PHE A 33 14.65 14.13 -7.92
N SER A 34 15.04 13.83 -9.16
CA SER A 34 16.04 14.57 -9.90
C SER A 34 15.56 14.94 -11.30
N GLU A 35 16.37 15.72 -12.03
CA GLU A 35 16.14 16.00 -13.44
C GLU A 35 16.29 14.76 -14.35
N PHE A 36 17.02 13.73 -13.90
CA PHE A 36 17.28 12.50 -14.66
C PHE A 36 16.37 11.34 -14.26
N ASN A 37 16.21 11.09 -12.96
CA ASN A 37 15.59 9.87 -12.41
C ASN A 37 14.60 10.23 -11.27
N ARG A 38 13.67 9.32 -10.94
CA ARG A 38 12.82 9.41 -9.74
C ARG A 38 12.73 8.10 -8.99
N TYR A 39 12.57 8.22 -7.68
CA TYR A 39 12.68 7.12 -6.74
C TYR A 39 11.56 7.17 -5.71
N LEU A 40 11.18 6.00 -5.21
CA LEU A 40 10.26 5.86 -4.09
C LEU A 40 10.88 4.92 -3.04
N PHE A 41 10.99 5.39 -1.81
CA PHE A 41 11.40 4.60 -0.65
C PHE A 41 10.14 4.22 0.13
N ASN A 42 9.86 2.93 0.20
CA ASN A 42 8.62 2.31 0.68
C ASN A 42 7.35 2.69 -0.11
N CYS A 43 6.40 1.77 -0.14
CA CYS A 43 5.12 1.90 -0.83
C CYS A 43 4.03 1.11 -0.08
N GLY A 44 3.72 1.56 1.13
CA GLY A 44 2.56 1.09 1.90
C GLY A 44 1.22 1.43 1.23
N GLU A 45 0.11 0.96 1.80
CA GLU A 45 -1.23 1.31 1.32
C GLU A 45 -1.44 2.82 1.23
N GLY A 46 -2.22 3.27 0.24
CA GLY A 46 -2.54 4.67 0.05
C GLY A 46 -1.42 5.50 -0.59
N THR A 47 -0.18 4.98 -0.71
CA THR A 47 0.96 5.69 -1.32
C THR A 47 0.61 6.17 -2.73
N GLN A 48 0.01 5.32 -3.57
CA GLN A 48 -0.43 5.73 -4.92
C GLN A 48 -1.54 6.80 -4.89
N ARG A 49 -2.48 6.73 -3.95
CA ARG A 49 -3.57 7.70 -3.79
C ARG A 49 -3.02 9.07 -3.37
N ALA A 50 -2.11 9.11 -2.41
CA ALA A 50 -1.41 10.32 -1.97
C ALA A 50 -0.56 10.95 -3.09
N MET A 51 0.18 10.14 -3.86
CA MET A 51 0.92 10.63 -5.02
C MET A 51 -0.02 11.26 -6.07
N GLN A 52 -1.15 10.63 -6.36
CA GLN A 52 -2.13 11.18 -7.28
C GLN A 52 -2.79 12.46 -6.74
N GLU A 53 -3.20 12.47 -5.48
CA GLU A 53 -3.80 13.61 -4.76
C GLU A 53 -2.98 14.88 -4.97
N HIS A 54 -1.67 14.75 -4.78
CA HIS A 54 -0.71 15.84 -4.83
C HIS A 54 -0.03 16.03 -6.20
N LYS A 55 -0.46 15.28 -7.22
CA LYS A 55 0.07 15.32 -8.60
C LYS A 55 1.58 14.98 -8.69
N LEU A 56 2.10 14.18 -7.76
CA LEU A 56 3.48 13.68 -7.81
C LEU A 56 3.65 12.79 -9.05
N LYS A 57 4.77 12.97 -9.78
CA LYS A 57 4.95 12.36 -11.10
C LYS A 57 5.36 10.90 -11.00
N ILE A 58 4.39 10.01 -11.17
CA ILE A 58 4.57 8.54 -11.26
C ILE A 58 5.07 8.11 -12.66
N SER A 59 4.85 8.93 -13.70
CA SER A 59 5.11 8.60 -15.13
C SER A 59 6.58 8.31 -15.50
N HIS A 60 7.50 8.45 -14.54
CA HIS A 60 8.93 8.18 -14.67
C HIS A 60 9.49 7.68 -13.33
N LEU A 61 8.78 6.80 -12.62
CA LEU A 61 9.30 6.19 -11.40
C LEU A 61 10.28 5.07 -11.78
N ASP A 62 11.58 5.38 -11.76
CA ASP A 62 12.63 4.49 -12.26
C ASP A 62 12.90 3.33 -11.30
N SER A 63 12.92 3.60 -9.99
CA SER A 63 13.23 2.60 -8.96
C SER A 63 12.39 2.74 -7.70
N ILE A 64 12.05 1.60 -7.09
CA ILE A 64 11.38 1.49 -5.79
C ILE A 64 12.28 0.71 -4.83
N PHE A 65 12.69 1.36 -3.74
CA PHE A 65 13.49 0.78 -2.66
C PHE A 65 12.58 0.44 -1.48
N LEU A 66 12.68 -0.77 -0.95
CA LEU A 66 11.89 -1.21 0.21
C LEU A 66 12.82 -1.57 1.35
N SER A 67 12.65 -0.92 2.50
CA SER A 67 13.44 -1.26 3.70
C SER A 67 13.07 -2.62 4.26
N ARG A 68 11.78 -3.01 4.16
CA ARG A 68 11.26 -4.33 4.57
C ARG A 68 10.24 -4.85 3.57
N VAL A 69 9.93 -6.14 3.68
CA VAL A 69 8.79 -6.78 3.01
C VAL A 69 7.71 -7.09 4.07
N ALA A 70 7.26 -6.01 4.72
CA ALA A 70 6.12 -5.97 5.62
C ALA A 70 4.99 -5.15 4.97
N TRP A 71 3.75 -5.31 5.43
CA TRP A 71 2.59 -4.70 4.78
C TRP A 71 2.67 -3.16 4.77
N ALA A 72 3.12 -2.56 5.87
CA ALA A 72 3.35 -1.12 5.98
C ALA A 72 4.34 -0.56 4.91
N ASN A 73 5.26 -1.38 4.42
CA ASN A 73 6.26 -1.00 3.42
C ASN A 73 5.85 -1.36 1.98
N ALA A 74 5.02 -2.39 1.79
CA ALA A 74 4.81 -3.04 0.49
C ALA A 74 3.35 -3.16 0.06
N GLY A 75 2.38 -2.91 0.94
CA GLY A 75 0.95 -3.15 0.70
C GLY A 75 0.33 -2.37 -0.46
N GLY A 76 0.87 -1.21 -0.82
CA GLY A 76 0.45 -0.41 -1.97
C GLY A 76 1.10 -0.83 -3.30
N LEU A 77 2.05 -1.76 -3.30
CA LEU A 77 2.74 -2.21 -4.53
C LEU A 77 1.84 -2.87 -5.58
N PRO A 78 0.82 -3.69 -5.25
CA PRO A 78 -0.09 -4.25 -6.25
C PRO A 78 -0.77 -3.14 -7.07
N GLY A 79 -1.30 -2.13 -6.39
CA GLY A 79 -1.93 -0.96 -7.01
C GLY A 79 -0.94 -0.07 -7.75
N MET A 80 0.23 0.22 -7.16
CA MET A 80 1.30 0.98 -7.81
C MET A 80 1.75 0.32 -9.13
N ILE A 81 1.96 -1.00 -9.15
CA ILE A 81 2.38 -1.73 -10.36
C ILE A 81 1.28 -1.70 -11.44
N LEU A 82 0.01 -1.80 -11.05
CA LEU A 82 -1.12 -1.63 -11.99
C LEU A 82 -1.14 -0.21 -12.59
N THR A 83 -0.93 0.82 -11.76
CA THR A 83 -0.83 2.22 -12.20
C THR A 83 0.36 2.42 -13.15
N LEU A 84 1.56 1.95 -12.81
CA LEU A 84 2.77 2.03 -13.66
C LEU A 84 2.54 1.32 -15.02
N LYS A 85 1.92 0.14 -15.02
CA LYS A 85 1.52 -0.60 -16.22
C LYS A 85 0.52 0.19 -17.07
N ALA A 86 -0.50 0.79 -16.46
CA ALA A 86 -1.51 1.59 -17.14
C ALA A 86 -0.92 2.87 -17.77
N MET A 87 0.11 3.46 -17.15
CA MET A 87 0.87 4.59 -17.69
C MET A 87 1.87 4.18 -18.80
N GLY A 88 2.05 2.87 -19.05
CA GLY A 88 2.93 2.37 -20.10
C GLY A 88 4.43 2.39 -19.76
N LEU A 89 4.82 2.49 -18.48
CA LEU A 89 6.23 2.35 -18.09
C LEU A 89 6.76 0.98 -18.51
N GLN A 90 7.88 0.99 -19.24
CA GLN A 90 8.48 -0.24 -19.77
C GLN A 90 9.27 -1.02 -18.73
N ARG A 91 9.86 -0.34 -17.75
CA ARG A 91 10.74 -0.90 -16.72
C ARG A 91 10.66 -0.08 -15.43
N CYS A 92 10.75 -0.76 -14.30
CA CYS A 92 10.97 -0.17 -12.97
C CYS A 92 11.83 -1.15 -12.17
N VAL A 93 12.84 -0.65 -11.43
CA VAL A 93 13.78 -1.48 -10.67
C VAL A 93 13.35 -1.57 -9.21
N PHE A 94 13.24 -2.78 -8.69
CA PHE A 94 12.86 -3.06 -7.32
C PHE A 94 14.08 -3.51 -6.51
N LEU A 95 14.32 -2.87 -5.37
CA LEU A 95 15.42 -3.15 -4.45
C LEU A 95 14.88 -3.35 -3.03
N GLY A 96 15.52 -4.22 -2.25
CA GLY A 96 15.10 -4.54 -0.88
C GLY A 96 15.47 -5.96 -0.44
N PRO A 97 14.91 -6.45 0.69
CA PRO A 97 15.23 -7.76 1.26
C PRO A 97 15.00 -8.92 0.27
N PRO A 98 15.69 -10.08 0.43
CA PRO A 98 15.53 -11.23 -0.47
C PRO A 98 14.09 -11.75 -0.61
N LYS A 99 13.26 -11.59 0.43
CA LYS A 99 11.82 -11.90 0.43
C LYS A 99 11.05 -11.18 -0.69
N LEU A 100 11.54 -10.04 -1.18
CA LEU A 100 10.86 -9.19 -2.16
C LEU A 100 10.60 -9.92 -3.47
N GLN A 101 11.53 -10.76 -3.92
CA GLN A 101 11.34 -11.51 -5.16
C GLN A 101 10.16 -12.51 -5.06
N ASN A 102 9.85 -13.02 -3.87
CA ASN A 102 8.73 -13.93 -3.67
C ASN A 102 7.42 -13.16 -3.54
N TYR A 103 7.41 -12.04 -2.82
CA TYR A 103 6.27 -11.11 -2.79
C TYR A 103 5.88 -10.64 -4.21
N LEU A 104 6.86 -10.19 -5.01
CA LEU A 104 6.66 -9.76 -6.39
C LEU A 104 6.26 -10.89 -7.36
N LYS A 105 6.45 -12.18 -6.99
CA LYS A 105 5.87 -13.31 -7.73
C LYS A 105 4.42 -13.54 -7.29
N ALA A 106 4.15 -13.51 -5.99
CA ALA A 106 2.84 -13.76 -5.40
C ALA A 106 1.79 -12.74 -5.85
N ILE A 107 2.12 -11.43 -5.90
CA ILE A 107 1.20 -10.40 -6.40
C ILE A 107 0.88 -10.51 -7.89
N ARG A 108 1.60 -11.32 -8.68
CA ARG A 108 1.29 -11.55 -10.11
C ARG A 108 0.06 -12.42 -10.32
N LEU A 109 -0.48 -13.02 -9.25
CA LEU A 109 -1.71 -13.81 -9.30
C LEU A 109 -2.96 -12.98 -9.61
N PHE A 110 -2.94 -11.65 -9.38
CA PHE A 110 -4.10 -10.78 -9.58
C PHE A 110 -4.19 -10.09 -10.95
N PRO A 111 -3.13 -9.43 -11.50
CA PRO A 111 -3.22 -8.57 -12.69
C PRO A 111 -3.41 -9.29 -14.03
N GLY A 112 -3.62 -10.61 -14.01
CA GLY A 112 -3.38 -11.48 -15.16
C GLY A 112 -1.93 -11.36 -15.69
N PRO A 113 -1.66 -11.75 -16.95
CA PRO A 113 -0.32 -11.69 -17.51
C PRO A 113 0.22 -10.24 -17.58
N LEU A 114 1.32 -9.96 -16.88
CA LEU A 114 2.11 -8.71 -17.00
C LEU A 114 2.93 -8.64 -18.30
N LYS A 115 2.35 -9.06 -19.43
CA LYS A 115 2.97 -8.91 -20.75
C LYS A 115 3.17 -7.40 -21.00
N ARG A 116 4.43 -6.97 -21.22
CA ARG A 116 4.93 -5.61 -21.52
C ARG A 116 5.48 -4.73 -20.37
N MET A 117 5.71 -5.24 -19.16
CA MET A 117 6.48 -4.49 -18.13
C MET A 117 7.63 -5.33 -17.57
N ASP A 118 8.85 -4.81 -17.65
CA ASP A 118 10.05 -5.41 -17.07
C ASP A 118 10.18 -5.01 -15.59
N LEU A 119 9.64 -5.86 -14.71
CA LEU A 119 9.83 -5.77 -13.27
C LEU A 119 11.20 -6.36 -12.90
N ALA A 120 12.25 -5.58 -13.08
CA ALA A 120 13.61 -5.95 -12.71
C ALA A 120 13.75 -5.91 -11.18
N VAL A 121 14.21 -7.01 -10.58
CA VAL A 121 14.52 -7.08 -9.14
C VAL A 121 16.03 -7.17 -9.00
N GLN A 122 16.65 -6.17 -8.36
CA GLN A 122 18.05 -6.27 -7.99
C GLN A 122 18.16 -7.00 -6.66
N LEU A 123 19.09 -7.95 -6.56
CA LEU A 123 19.26 -8.74 -5.34
C LEU A 123 19.95 -7.89 -4.26
N HIS A 124 19.53 -8.04 -3.00
CA HIS A 124 20.22 -7.49 -1.82
C HIS A 124 21.70 -7.87 -1.70
N THR A 125 22.16 -8.90 -2.44
CA THR A 125 23.57 -9.32 -2.52
C THR A 125 24.42 -8.45 -3.43
N GLU A 126 23.80 -7.59 -4.25
CA GLU A 126 24.49 -6.57 -5.04
C GLU A 126 24.59 -5.31 -4.17
N PRO A 127 25.78 -4.95 -3.63
CA PRO A 127 25.90 -3.95 -2.58
C PRO A 127 25.66 -2.51 -3.09
N GLU A 128 25.76 -2.30 -4.40
CA GLU A 128 25.69 -0.98 -5.05
C GLU A 128 24.66 -0.99 -6.19
N TYR A 129 23.81 0.03 -6.23
CA TYR A 129 22.99 0.43 -7.36
C TYR A 129 23.44 1.81 -7.84
N LYS A 130 23.49 2.03 -9.16
CA LYS A 130 24.02 3.28 -9.73
C LYS A 130 23.33 3.64 -11.04
N ASP A 131 23.01 4.92 -11.19
CA ASP A 131 22.36 5.51 -12.36
C ASP A 131 23.01 6.84 -12.76
N GLU A 132 22.27 7.79 -13.36
CA GLU A 132 22.78 9.12 -13.69
C GLU A 132 22.82 10.09 -12.49
N THR A 133 21.93 9.93 -11.51
CA THR A 133 21.73 10.85 -10.37
C THR A 133 22.61 10.50 -9.17
N MET A 134 22.65 9.23 -8.78
CA MET A 134 23.29 8.81 -7.53
C MET A 134 23.81 7.38 -7.54
N THR A 135 24.66 7.09 -6.56
CA THR A 135 25.03 5.74 -6.13
C THR A 135 24.32 5.41 -4.82
N VAL A 136 23.66 4.26 -4.75
CA VAL A 136 22.91 3.79 -3.58
C VAL A 136 23.54 2.49 -3.07
N TYR A 137 23.93 2.49 -1.79
CA TYR A 137 24.47 1.32 -1.10
C TYR A 137 23.40 0.66 -0.22
N GLN A 138 23.28 -0.67 -0.34
CA GLN A 138 22.34 -1.47 0.44
C GLN A 138 23.01 -1.95 1.73
N VAL A 139 22.51 -1.51 2.89
CA VAL A 139 23.06 -1.86 4.22
C VAL A 139 22.10 -2.81 4.93
N PRO A 140 22.40 -4.14 4.96
CA PRO A 140 21.58 -5.12 5.65
C PRO A 140 21.74 -5.04 7.18
N LEU A 141 20.62 -4.95 7.89
CA LEU A 141 20.51 -4.85 9.35
C LEU A 141 19.65 -5.99 9.88
N ARG A 142 20.08 -6.64 10.97
CA ARG A 142 19.37 -7.77 11.60
C ARG A 142 19.18 -7.49 13.08
N GLY A 143 17.95 -7.60 13.57
CA GLY A 143 17.66 -7.51 14.99
C GLY A 143 18.30 -8.67 15.76
N LYS A 144 18.62 -8.46 17.04
CA LYS A 144 18.96 -9.54 17.96
C LYS A 144 17.71 -10.43 18.13
N PRO A 145 17.82 -11.77 18.12
CA PRO A 145 16.68 -12.62 18.44
C PRO A 145 16.15 -12.26 19.83
N PRO A 146 14.83 -12.21 20.07
CA PRO A 146 14.30 -12.08 21.41
C PRO A 146 14.88 -13.21 22.27
N ALA A 147 15.36 -12.87 23.48
CA ALA A 147 15.93 -13.85 24.38
C ALA A 147 14.90 -14.95 24.65
N ALA A 148 15.26 -16.20 24.36
CA ALA A 148 14.35 -17.31 24.53
C ALA A 148 13.93 -17.39 26.00
N GLU A 149 12.62 -17.32 26.26
CA GLU A 149 12.09 -17.68 27.57
C GLU A 149 12.57 -19.09 27.91
N SER A 150 13.19 -19.22 29.07
CA SER A 150 13.79 -20.48 29.53
C SER A 150 12.74 -21.60 29.49
N PRO A 151 12.99 -22.73 28.81
CA PRO A 151 12.03 -23.82 28.76
C PRO A 151 11.67 -24.29 30.18
N LEU A 152 10.37 -24.30 30.49
CA LEU A 152 9.86 -24.95 31.70
C LEU A 152 10.36 -26.41 31.73
N PRO A 153 10.79 -26.92 32.90
CA PRO A 153 11.44 -28.22 32.98
C PRO A 153 10.49 -29.34 32.56
N GLN A 154 10.85 -30.05 31.49
CA GLN A 154 10.12 -31.22 31.01
C GLN A 154 10.27 -32.38 32.01
N SER A 155 9.15 -33.02 32.34
CA SER A 155 9.10 -34.24 33.15
C SER A 155 9.71 -35.45 32.40
N PRO A 156 10.27 -36.45 33.09
CA PRO A 156 11.14 -37.46 32.46
C PRO A 156 10.41 -38.41 31.51
N GLU A 157 11.04 -38.72 30.37
CA GLU A 157 10.60 -39.77 29.46
C GLU A 157 10.85 -41.17 30.03
N ALA A 158 9.95 -42.11 29.72
CA ALA A 158 10.12 -43.53 30.03
C ALA A 158 10.86 -44.26 28.90
N SER A 159 11.87 -45.05 29.26
CA SER A 159 12.78 -45.76 28.36
C SER A 159 12.21 -47.04 27.75
N THR A 160 12.57 -47.34 26.50
CA THR A 160 12.77 -48.72 26.00
C THR A 160 14.01 -48.80 25.11
N GLN A 161 14.76 -49.89 25.20
CA GLN A 161 16.12 -50.05 24.66
C GLN A 161 16.16 -50.79 23.29
N ASP A 162 17.40 -51.02 22.83
CA ASP A 162 17.86 -51.98 21.80
C ASP A 162 17.69 -51.58 20.31
N GLY A 163 18.67 -51.82 19.43
CA GLY A 163 19.97 -52.49 19.60
C GLY A 163 20.95 -52.25 18.43
N ASN A 164 22.10 -52.92 18.46
CA ASN A 164 23.33 -52.55 17.71
C ASN A 164 23.34 -52.72 16.16
N SER A 165 24.26 -51.94 15.58
CA SER A 165 24.92 -52.03 14.25
C SER A 165 25.59 -53.41 13.96
N PRO A 166 26.13 -53.76 12.75
CA PRO A 166 26.72 -52.87 11.73
C PRO A 166 26.67 -53.24 10.22
N LYS A 167 27.35 -52.37 9.44
CA LYS A 167 27.68 -52.31 8.00
C LYS A 167 28.03 -53.64 7.26
N GLY A 168 27.75 -53.68 5.96
CA GLY A 168 28.36 -54.58 4.97
C GLY A 168 28.34 -54.03 3.54
N ASN A 169 29.47 -54.12 2.82
CA ASN A 169 29.65 -53.70 1.41
C ASN A 169 29.22 -54.82 0.43
N THR A 170 28.73 -54.45 -0.76
CA THR A 170 29.25 -54.80 -2.12
C THR A 170 28.13 -54.77 -3.19
N GLY A 171 28.49 -54.36 -4.42
CA GLY A 171 27.80 -54.77 -5.66
C GLY A 171 28.67 -55.79 -6.42
N PRO A 172 28.58 -55.96 -7.75
CA PRO A 172 27.59 -55.45 -8.72
C PRO A 172 26.96 -56.58 -9.58
N GLY A 173 26.05 -56.26 -10.52
CA GLY A 173 25.54 -57.28 -11.47
C GLY A 173 24.53 -56.79 -12.51
N SER A 174 24.92 -56.82 -13.78
CA SER A 174 24.09 -56.76 -15.01
C SER A 174 24.58 -57.91 -15.92
N PRO A 175 24.04 -58.25 -17.13
CA PRO A 175 22.97 -57.60 -17.93
C PRO A 175 22.03 -58.61 -18.67
N ARG A 176 21.31 -58.15 -19.73
CA ARG A 176 20.57 -58.90 -20.81
C ARG A 176 19.23 -59.56 -20.37
N ALA A 177 18.21 -59.83 -21.20
CA ALA A 177 17.78 -59.51 -22.59
C ALA A 177 16.35 -60.10 -22.79
N ALA A 178 15.47 -59.77 -23.76
CA ALA A 178 15.28 -58.65 -24.72
C ALA A 178 13.85 -58.79 -25.37
N GLN A 179 13.68 -58.38 -26.65
CA GLN A 179 12.54 -58.64 -27.57
C GLN A 179 11.18 -57.92 -27.38
N GLN A 180 11.04 -56.84 -28.16
CA GLN A 180 9.96 -56.56 -29.13
C GLN A 180 8.54 -57.15 -28.94
N THR A 181 7.53 -56.29 -28.90
CA THR A 181 6.47 -56.21 -29.94
C THR A 181 5.71 -54.86 -29.85
N SER A 182 4.74 -54.63 -30.73
CA SER A 182 4.30 -53.33 -31.24
C SER A 182 2.94 -52.82 -30.72
N GLU A 183 2.61 -51.60 -31.17
CA GLU A 183 1.28 -50.96 -31.28
C GLU A 183 0.73 -50.10 -30.13
N GLU A 184 -0.12 -49.15 -30.54
CA GLU A 184 -0.44 -47.90 -29.87
C GLU A 184 -1.65 -48.02 -28.92
N GLY A 185 -1.60 -47.36 -27.76
CA GLY A 185 -2.71 -47.34 -26.80
C GLY A 185 -2.62 -46.18 -25.80
N LYS A 186 -3.76 -45.54 -25.52
CA LYS A 186 -3.89 -44.42 -24.57
C LYS A 186 -3.88 -44.90 -23.11
N GLU A 187 -3.09 -44.26 -22.25
CA GLU A 187 -3.31 -44.16 -20.79
C GLU A 187 -2.66 -42.84 -20.32
N LYS A 188 -3.27 -41.93 -19.53
CA LYS A 188 -3.88 -42.06 -18.19
C LYS A 188 -2.96 -42.68 -17.13
N GLU A 189 -1.97 -41.90 -16.66
CA GLU A 189 -1.32 -42.16 -15.37
C GLU A 189 -1.63 -41.07 -14.34
N SER A 190 -1.95 -41.53 -13.12
CA SER A 190 -2.16 -40.72 -11.92
C SER A 190 -0.83 -40.52 -11.16
N PRO A 191 -0.54 -39.34 -10.60
CA PRO A 191 0.71 -39.14 -9.85
C PRO A 191 0.68 -39.88 -8.51
N LYS A 192 1.55 -40.88 -8.35
CA LYS A 192 1.79 -41.55 -7.06
C LYS A 192 2.33 -40.53 -6.05
N LYS A 193 1.68 -40.42 -4.88
CA LYS A 193 2.17 -39.63 -3.74
C LYS A 193 3.54 -40.14 -3.31
N ARG A 194 4.59 -39.34 -3.49
CA ARG A 194 5.78 -39.39 -2.63
C ARG A 194 5.59 -38.38 -1.52
N GLY A 195 5.41 -38.87 -0.30
CA GLY A 195 5.39 -38.02 0.89
C GLY A 195 6.82 -37.60 1.21
N ASP A 196 7.23 -36.42 0.73
CA ASP A 196 8.47 -35.81 1.19
C ASP A 196 8.19 -35.07 2.50
N LYS A 197 8.89 -35.47 3.58
CA LYS A 197 8.78 -34.79 4.88
C LYS A 197 9.56 -33.49 4.80
N GLN A 198 8.91 -32.47 4.24
CA GLN A 198 9.52 -31.16 4.05
C GLN A 198 9.96 -30.59 5.40
N LYS A 199 11.28 -30.57 5.61
CA LYS A 199 11.90 -30.04 6.84
C LYS A 199 11.39 -28.63 7.07
N CYS A 200 11.01 -28.34 8.31
CA CYS A 200 10.69 -26.98 8.74
C CYS A 200 11.88 -26.07 8.37
N VAL A 201 11.65 -25.14 7.44
CA VAL A 201 12.66 -24.17 7.05
C VAL A 201 12.83 -23.23 8.23
N SER A 202 14.03 -23.20 8.79
CA SER A 202 14.40 -22.27 9.85
C SER A 202 14.11 -20.85 9.37
N ARG A 203 13.12 -20.20 9.98
CA ARG A 203 12.68 -18.85 9.62
C ARG A 203 13.87 -17.89 9.73
N HIS A 204 14.24 -17.24 8.63
CA HIS A 204 15.28 -16.21 8.65
C HIS A 204 14.84 -15.03 9.53
N PRO A 205 15.74 -14.45 10.35
CA PRO A 205 15.42 -13.31 11.19
C PRO A 205 15.01 -12.10 10.34
N ASP A 206 14.21 -11.21 10.94
CA ASP A 206 13.78 -9.97 10.31
C ASP A 206 15.00 -9.17 9.79
N LEU A 207 15.07 -9.05 8.47
CA LEU A 207 16.10 -8.27 7.79
C LEU A 207 15.49 -6.93 7.38
N VAL A 208 16.13 -5.86 7.83
CA VAL A 208 15.86 -4.50 7.38
C VAL A 208 16.98 -4.08 6.44
N MET A 209 16.64 -3.44 5.33
CA MET A 209 17.59 -2.78 4.44
C MET A 209 17.55 -1.29 4.70
N ALA A 210 18.67 -0.73 5.14
CA ALA A 210 18.88 0.71 5.07
C ALA A 210 19.58 1.06 3.74
N PHE A 211 19.37 2.29 3.26
CA PHE A 211 19.92 2.77 2.00
C PHE A 211 20.77 4.00 2.25
N LEU A 212 22.04 3.95 1.83
CA LEU A 212 22.93 5.10 1.85
C LEU A 212 23.08 5.63 0.42
N CYS A 213 22.64 6.85 0.19
CA CYS A 213 22.49 7.45 -1.13
C CYS A 213 23.47 8.61 -1.31
N LYS A 214 24.48 8.43 -2.17
CA LYS A 214 25.48 9.44 -2.51
C LYS A 214 25.14 10.07 -3.86
N ILE A 215 24.65 11.31 -3.84
CA ILE A 215 24.32 12.07 -5.06
C ILE A 215 25.60 12.35 -5.84
N HIS A 216 25.56 12.26 -7.18
CA HIS A 216 26.78 12.42 -7.98
C HIS A 216 27.34 13.86 -7.93
N PRO A 217 28.67 14.02 -7.85
CA PRO A 217 29.33 15.31 -7.74
C PRO A 217 29.14 16.17 -9.00
N LYS A 218 29.27 17.49 -8.85
CA LYS A 218 29.32 18.44 -9.96
C LYS A 218 30.65 19.17 -9.97
N LYS A 219 31.30 19.15 -11.12
CA LYS A 219 32.44 20.03 -11.42
C LYS A 219 32.00 21.50 -11.40
N GLY A 220 32.91 22.37 -10.98
CA GLY A 220 32.69 23.82 -10.95
C GLY A 220 32.18 24.39 -12.27
N LYS A 221 31.34 25.43 -12.20
CA LYS A 221 30.93 26.18 -13.39
C LYS A 221 32.07 27.11 -13.79
N PHE A 222 32.52 27.01 -15.04
CA PHE A 222 33.51 27.92 -15.59
C PHE A 222 32.93 29.33 -15.74
N LEU A 223 33.66 30.31 -15.23
CA LEU A 223 33.27 31.72 -15.15
C LEU A 223 33.66 32.44 -16.46
N ALA A 224 32.93 32.16 -17.53
CA ALA A 224 33.25 32.65 -18.87
C ALA A 224 33.44 34.18 -18.97
N ALA A 225 32.68 34.97 -18.20
CA ALA A 225 32.85 36.43 -18.15
C ALA A 225 34.23 36.83 -17.57
N LYS A 226 34.59 36.28 -16.39
CA LYS A 226 35.89 36.51 -15.76
C LYS A 226 37.05 35.97 -16.61
N ALA A 227 36.85 34.85 -17.31
CA ALA A 227 37.82 34.36 -18.28
C ALA A 227 38.05 35.34 -19.44
N GLN A 228 36.98 35.93 -19.98
CA GLN A 228 37.04 36.92 -21.05
C GLN A 228 37.71 38.22 -20.57
N GLU A 229 37.45 38.67 -19.34
CA GLU A 229 38.16 39.78 -18.69
C GLU A 229 39.67 39.49 -18.51
N MET A 230 40.03 38.22 -18.29
CA MET A 230 41.42 37.75 -18.19
C MET A 230 42.09 37.49 -19.55
N GLY A 231 41.47 37.89 -20.67
CA GLY A 231 42.04 37.77 -22.02
C GLY A 231 42.00 36.37 -22.63
N LEU A 232 41.34 35.41 -21.98
CA LEU A 232 41.24 34.05 -22.49
C LEU A 232 40.39 33.98 -23.78
N PRO A 233 40.65 33.02 -24.70
CA PRO A 233 40.03 32.97 -26.03
C PRO A 233 38.60 32.39 -26.01
N VAL A 234 37.76 32.90 -25.10
CA VAL A 234 36.36 32.51 -24.88
C VAL A 234 35.54 32.64 -26.17
N GLY A 235 34.77 31.61 -26.50
CA GLY A 235 33.99 31.53 -27.74
C GLY A 235 34.75 30.92 -28.93
N THR A 236 36.06 30.67 -28.81
CA THR A 236 36.84 29.93 -29.83
C THR A 236 37.03 28.46 -29.43
N PRO A 237 37.38 27.54 -30.35
CA PRO A 237 37.75 26.16 -30.01
C PRO A 237 38.92 26.04 -29.02
N ALA A 238 39.81 27.05 -28.95
CA ALA A 238 41.01 27.04 -28.12
C ALA A 238 40.71 27.14 -26.60
N ILE A 239 39.51 27.58 -26.20
CA ILE A 239 39.12 27.63 -24.78
C ILE A 239 38.77 26.25 -24.20
N LEU A 240 38.40 25.28 -25.05
CA LEU A 240 37.85 24.00 -24.59
C LEU A 240 38.86 23.14 -23.79
N PRO A 241 40.15 23.03 -24.17
CA PRO A 241 41.16 22.38 -23.35
C PRO A 241 41.34 23.07 -21.99
N ILE A 242 41.38 24.41 -21.97
CA ILE A 242 41.55 25.22 -20.76
C ILE A 242 40.38 25.00 -19.78
N ILE A 243 39.14 25.04 -20.28
CA ILE A 243 37.93 24.71 -19.49
C ILE A 243 37.98 23.28 -18.95
N THR A 244 38.50 22.34 -19.73
CA THR A 244 38.54 20.92 -19.34
C THR A 244 39.55 20.69 -18.20
N ALA A 245 40.77 21.22 -18.34
CA ALA A 245 41.81 21.16 -17.31
C ALA A 245 41.34 21.81 -15.99
N LEU A 246 40.90 23.08 -16.05
CA LEU A 246 40.45 23.81 -14.85
C LEU A 246 39.25 23.13 -14.16
N LYS A 247 38.32 22.52 -14.91
CA LYS A 247 37.20 21.75 -14.34
C LYS A 247 37.60 20.37 -13.80
N ASN A 248 38.78 19.86 -14.15
CA ASN A 248 39.36 18.66 -13.55
C ASN A 248 40.13 18.98 -12.25
N GLY A 249 40.32 20.26 -11.91
CA GLY A 249 41.21 20.68 -10.82
C GLY A 249 42.67 20.84 -11.24
N GLU A 250 42.96 20.75 -12.53
CA GLU A 250 44.31 20.94 -13.08
C GLU A 250 44.58 22.44 -13.26
N SER A 251 45.68 22.94 -12.71
CA SER A 251 46.17 24.29 -13.01
C SER A 251 46.88 24.29 -14.37
N ILE A 252 46.72 25.36 -15.15
CA ILE A 252 47.23 25.42 -16.53
C ILE A 252 47.93 26.75 -16.81
N THR A 253 49.07 26.69 -17.49
CA THR A 253 49.77 27.90 -17.97
C THR A 253 49.21 28.34 -19.32
N PHE A 254 48.75 29.58 -19.42
CA PHE A 254 48.33 30.23 -20.66
C PHE A 254 49.06 31.57 -20.82
N GLU A 255 49.72 31.78 -21.96
CA GLU A 255 50.50 33.01 -22.27
C GLU A 255 51.50 33.43 -21.17
N GLY A 256 52.08 32.44 -20.46
CA GLY A 256 53.04 32.67 -19.38
C GLY A 256 52.43 32.96 -18.00
N ARG A 257 51.09 33.05 -17.90
CA ARG A 257 50.36 33.13 -16.62
C ARG A 257 49.87 31.73 -16.22
N GLU A 258 50.09 31.36 -14.97
CA GLU A 258 49.44 30.19 -14.35
C GLU A 258 48.00 30.54 -13.97
N LEU A 259 47.07 29.62 -14.26
CA LEU A 259 45.64 29.77 -14.00
C LEU A 259 45.19 28.65 -13.07
N HIS A 260 44.71 29.01 -11.89
CA HIS A 260 44.20 28.05 -10.91
C HIS A 260 42.68 27.82 -11.04
N PRO A 261 42.17 26.61 -10.74
CA PRO A 261 40.74 26.31 -10.76
C PRO A 261 39.89 27.30 -9.97
N GLU A 262 40.29 27.70 -8.75
CA GLU A 262 39.56 28.69 -7.93
C GLU A 262 39.45 30.10 -8.55
N GLU A 263 40.33 30.47 -9.49
CA GLU A 263 40.19 31.75 -10.18
C GLU A 263 39.06 31.75 -11.21
N LEU A 264 38.82 30.61 -11.87
CA LEU A 264 38.02 30.54 -13.10
C LEU A 264 36.85 29.54 -13.06
N CYS A 265 36.72 28.77 -11.99
CA CYS A 265 35.60 27.87 -11.72
C CYS A 265 34.98 28.21 -10.36
N THR A 266 33.66 28.05 -10.24
CA THR A 266 33.04 27.94 -8.90
C THR A 266 33.57 26.70 -8.18
N PRO A 267 33.49 26.63 -6.83
CA PRO A 267 33.79 25.40 -6.11
C PRO A 267 33.05 24.18 -6.69
N ALA A 268 33.68 23.01 -6.61
CA ALA A 268 33.04 21.75 -6.93
C ALA A 268 32.03 21.38 -5.83
N ASP A 269 30.92 20.79 -6.23
CA ASP A 269 29.92 20.22 -5.31
C ASP A 269 30.25 18.71 -5.19
N PRO A 270 30.69 18.23 -4.00
CA PRO A 270 31.15 16.85 -3.82
C PRO A 270 30.03 15.80 -3.92
N GLY A 271 28.76 16.22 -3.95
CA GLY A 271 27.62 15.33 -3.91
C GLY A 271 27.16 15.05 -2.47
N PRO A 272 26.07 15.68 -2.00
CA PRO A 272 25.56 15.41 -0.66
C PRO A 272 25.11 13.96 -0.50
N VAL A 273 25.33 13.41 0.68
CA VAL A 273 24.90 12.06 1.07
C VAL A 273 23.62 12.15 1.88
N PHE A 274 22.67 11.24 1.66
CA PHE A 274 21.55 11.02 2.56
C PHE A 274 21.36 9.54 2.90
N ILE A 275 20.74 9.28 4.04
CA ILE A 275 20.50 7.91 4.53
C ILE A 275 18.99 7.74 4.71
N VAL A 276 18.44 6.62 4.23
CA VAL A 276 17.08 6.16 4.55
C VAL A 276 17.21 4.93 5.43
N LEU A 277 16.79 5.05 6.69
CA LEU A 277 16.94 4.03 7.72
C LEU A 277 15.59 3.72 8.35
N GLU A 278 15.19 2.45 8.30
CA GLU A 278 14.12 1.95 9.16
C GLU A 278 14.72 1.27 10.39
N CYS A 279 14.17 1.55 11.57
CA CYS A 279 14.43 0.79 12.79
C CYS A 279 13.08 0.47 13.44
N PRO A 280 12.52 -0.73 13.22
CA PRO A 280 11.12 -0.99 13.56
C PRO A 280 10.89 -1.33 15.04
N ARG A 281 11.95 -1.76 15.76
CA ARG A 281 11.93 -2.25 17.15
C ARG A 281 13.31 -2.06 17.79
N GLU A 282 13.37 -2.05 19.12
CA GLU A 282 14.56 -1.79 19.93
C GLU A 282 15.66 -2.87 19.75
N ASP A 283 15.28 -4.08 19.33
CA ASP A 283 16.22 -5.18 19.05
C ASP A 283 17.09 -4.95 17.80
N PHE A 284 16.77 -3.94 16.97
CA PHE A 284 17.60 -3.48 15.84
C PHE A 284 18.62 -2.39 16.22
N VAL A 285 18.47 -1.73 17.37
CA VAL A 285 19.26 -0.53 17.71
C VAL A 285 20.77 -0.82 17.70
N ASP A 286 21.21 -1.92 18.31
CA ASP A 286 22.64 -2.28 18.32
C ASP A 286 23.19 -2.54 16.92
N ALA A 287 22.42 -3.24 16.06
CA ALA A 287 22.83 -3.55 14.69
C ALA A 287 23.00 -2.30 13.80
N ILE A 288 22.37 -1.18 14.18
CA ILE A 288 22.55 0.15 13.58
C ILE A 288 23.75 0.85 14.22
N CYS A 289 23.78 0.93 15.54
CA CYS A 289 24.80 1.67 16.30
C CYS A 289 26.22 1.12 16.14
N GLU A 290 26.33 -0.20 15.96
CA GLU A 290 27.60 -0.92 15.78
C GLU A 290 28.04 -0.98 14.30
N ASN A 291 27.18 -0.60 13.34
CA ASN A 291 27.44 -0.79 11.91
C ASN A 291 28.63 0.04 11.40
N GLU A 292 29.67 -0.63 10.91
CA GLU A 292 30.87 0.02 10.36
C GLU A 292 30.57 0.93 9.17
N THR A 293 29.53 0.64 8.38
CA THR A 293 29.18 1.47 7.21
C THR A 293 28.76 2.85 7.66
N PHE A 294 27.89 2.96 8.68
CA PHE A 294 27.44 4.26 9.17
C PHE A 294 28.56 5.02 9.90
N ARG A 295 29.44 4.31 10.63
CA ARG A 295 30.58 4.91 11.33
C ARG A 295 31.47 5.74 10.38
N ARG A 296 31.77 5.21 9.18
CA ARG A 296 32.56 5.90 8.13
C ARG A 296 31.97 7.22 7.62
N TYR A 297 30.68 7.47 7.88
CA TYR A 297 29.96 8.70 7.54
C TYR A 297 29.70 9.59 8.79
N GLN A 298 30.07 9.10 9.97
CA GLN A 298 30.10 9.84 11.24
C GLN A 298 31.51 10.38 11.54
N ASP A 299 32.57 9.76 11.02
CA ASP A 299 33.99 10.12 11.23
C ASP A 299 34.42 11.51 10.67
N GLY A 300 33.48 12.35 10.21
CA GLY A 300 33.74 13.76 9.88
C GLY A 300 34.48 14.04 8.56
N LEU A 301 34.70 13.03 7.71
CA LEU A 301 35.35 13.21 6.40
C LEU A 301 34.47 14.02 5.44
N ALA A 302 35.03 15.07 4.83
CA ALA A 302 34.30 16.02 3.97
C ALA A 302 33.59 15.35 2.78
N GLU A 303 34.16 14.29 2.19
CA GLU A 303 33.57 13.52 1.08
C GLU A 303 32.39 12.62 1.49
N ASN A 304 32.20 12.43 2.81
CA ASN A 304 31.17 11.57 3.41
C ASN A 304 30.17 12.38 4.25
N GLN A 305 30.16 13.71 4.14
CA GLN A 305 29.25 14.54 4.93
C GLN A 305 27.78 14.21 4.59
N VAL A 306 27.04 13.72 5.59
CA VAL A 306 25.62 13.43 5.48
C VAL A 306 24.83 14.72 5.61
N ALA A 307 24.00 15.03 4.61
CA ALA A 307 23.11 16.18 4.61
C ALA A 307 21.78 15.87 5.32
N LEU A 308 21.29 14.64 5.20
CA LEU A 308 20.00 14.21 5.74
C LEU A 308 20.02 12.73 6.17
N VAL A 309 19.53 12.43 7.38
CA VAL A 309 19.13 11.08 7.79
C VAL A 309 17.61 11.04 7.91
N ILE A 310 16.98 10.09 7.23
CA ILE A 310 15.54 9.82 7.30
C ILE A 310 15.34 8.59 8.17
N HIS A 311 14.69 8.80 9.31
CA HIS A 311 14.39 7.81 10.34
C HIS A 311 12.94 7.36 10.20
N ILE A 312 12.72 6.11 9.81
CA ILE A 312 11.42 5.44 9.85
C ILE A 312 11.43 4.54 11.09
N THR A 313 10.93 5.05 12.22
CA THR A 313 11.18 4.41 13.52
C THR A 313 10.19 4.90 14.58
N PRO A 314 9.67 4.03 15.45
CA PRO A 314 8.69 4.43 16.45
C PRO A 314 9.31 5.28 17.56
N GLU A 315 8.48 6.03 18.29
CA GLU A 315 8.91 6.86 19.42
C GLU A 315 9.70 6.06 20.47
N SER A 316 9.35 4.79 20.69
CA SER A 316 10.06 3.92 21.64
C SER A 316 11.55 3.74 21.31
N VAL A 317 11.91 3.70 20.02
CA VAL A 317 13.31 3.64 19.56
C VAL A 317 13.98 5.02 19.62
N LEU A 318 13.26 6.11 19.34
CA LEU A 318 13.81 7.47 19.47
C LEU A 318 14.16 7.85 20.91
N ARG A 319 13.52 7.22 21.90
CA ARG A 319 13.89 7.33 23.32
C ARG A 319 15.08 6.46 23.73
N ASP A 320 15.55 5.54 22.88
CA ASP A 320 16.70 4.69 23.22
C ASP A 320 18.00 5.51 23.22
N SER A 321 18.63 5.59 24.40
CA SER A 321 19.88 6.34 24.59
C SER A 321 21.02 5.95 23.64
N ARG A 322 21.08 4.70 23.18
CA ARG A 322 22.08 4.23 22.20
C ARG A 322 21.79 4.81 20.82
N TYR A 323 20.51 4.88 20.44
CA TYR A 323 20.07 5.46 19.18
C TYR A 323 20.29 6.97 19.16
N GLN A 324 19.99 7.67 20.27
CA GLN A 324 20.29 9.10 20.42
C GLN A 324 21.80 9.39 20.29
N GLN A 325 22.66 8.64 21.00
CA GLN A 325 24.11 8.74 20.85
C GLN A 325 24.61 8.41 19.44
N TRP A 326 23.89 7.58 18.68
CA TRP A 326 24.20 7.33 17.27
C TRP A 326 23.78 8.49 16.36
N MET A 327 22.69 9.20 16.66
CA MET A 327 22.29 10.43 15.97
C MET A 327 23.30 11.56 16.20
N GLU A 328 23.75 11.75 17.44
CA GLU A 328 24.75 12.78 17.84
C GLU A 328 26.10 12.67 17.12
N ARG A 329 26.44 11.49 16.59
CA ARG A 329 27.71 11.26 15.88
C ARG A 329 27.72 11.80 14.46
N PHE A 330 26.57 12.19 13.91
CA PHE A 330 26.53 12.91 12.64
C PHE A 330 26.90 14.38 12.87
N GLY A 331 27.64 14.98 11.93
CA GLY A 331 28.14 16.35 12.09
C GLY A 331 27.00 17.38 12.19
N PRO A 332 27.23 18.56 12.80
CA PRO A 332 26.17 19.52 13.17
C PRO A 332 25.39 20.16 12.01
N GLY A 333 25.81 19.93 10.76
CA GLY A 333 25.04 20.29 9.56
C GLY A 333 24.00 19.24 9.13
N THR A 334 24.05 18.04 9.69
CA THR A 334 23.18 16.91 9.32
C THR A 334 21.75 17.19 9.78
N GLN A 335 20.80 17.10 8.86
CA GLN A 335 19.38 17.17 9.19
C GLN A 335 18.85 15.79 9.56
N HIS A 336 17.89 15.73 10.49
CA HIS A 336 17.25 14.48 10.91
C HIS A 336 15.74 14.58 10.67
N LEU A 337 15.21 13.72 9.78
CA LEU A 337 13.79 13.64 9.45
C LEU A 337 13.17 12.40 10.08
N VAL A 338 12.13 12.57 10.90
CA VAL A 338 11.44 11.47 11.59
C VAL A 338 10.08 11.20 10.94
N LEU A 339 9.82 9.95 10.53
CA LEU A 339 8.56 9.48 9.95
C LEU A 339 8.01 8.34 10.83
N ASN A 340 6.92 8.58 11.57
CA ASN A 340 6.38 7.64 12.55
C ASN A 340 4.91 7.92 12.93
N GLU A 341 4.38 7.10 13.83
CA GLU A 341 2.98 7.07 14.29
C GLU A 341 2.48 8.38 14.92
N ASN A 342 3.38 9.25 15.40
CA ASN A 342 3.04 10.56 15.97
C ASN A 342 2.80 11.65 14.90
N SER A 343 2.99 11.37 13.61
CA SER A 343 2.60 12.29 12.53
C SER A 343 1.08 12.51 12.48
N SER A 344 0.64 13.76 12.63
CA SER A 344 -0.74 14.21 12.36
C SER A 344 -0.98 14.70 10.91
N ALA A 345 -0.11 14.36 9.97
CA ALA A 345 -0.18 14.86 8.60
C ALA A 345 -1.42 14.36 7.84
N VAL A 346 -2.09 15.24 7.07
CA VAL A 346 -3.28 14.89 6.29
C VAL A 346 -2.92 14.61 4.82
N HIS A 347 -2.91 13.33 4.42
CA HIS A 347 -2.52 12.92 3.06
C HIS A 347 -3.65 13.01 2.01
N ASN A 348 -4.92 13.01 2.45
CA ASN A 348 -6.11 12.89 1.57
C ASN A 348 -7.07 14.09 1.70
N ALA A 349 -6.54 15.31 1.56
CA ALA A 349 -7.27 16.56 1.84
C ALA A 349 -8.61 16.70 1.06
N ARG A 350 -8.69 16.22 -0.18
CA ARG A 350 -9.95 16.23 -0.95
C ARG A 350 -11.05 15.33 -0.38
N SER A 351 -10.71 14.29 0.37
CA SER A 351 -11.67 13.45 1.10
C SER A 351 -12.35 14.26 2.21
N TYR A 352 -11.55 15.00 3.01
CA TYR A 352 -12.05 15.90 4.05
C TYR A 352 -12.88 17.04 3.47
N LYS A 353 -12.45 17.62 2.34
CA LYS A 353 -13.20 18.65 1.64
C LYS A 353 -14.57 18.17 1.17
N ILE A 354 -14.64 17.06 0.44
CA ILE A 354 -15.92 16.55 -0.07
C ILE A 354 -16.84 16.18 1.09
N GLN A 355 -16.32 15.51 2.13
CA GLN A 355 -17.14 15.18 3.30
C GLN A 355 -17.63 16.43 4.04
N THR A 356 -16.80 17.46 4.18
CA THR A 356 -17.21 18.76 4.74
C THR A 356 -18.36 19.37 3.95
N GLN A 357 -18.27 19.36 2.62
CA GLN A 357 -19.29 19.95 1.75
C GLN A 357 -20.59 19.12 1.73
N LEU A 358 -20.51 17.79 1.83
CA LEU A 358 -21.68 16.90 1.98
C LEU A 358 -22.32 17.01 3.38
N ASN A 359 -21.53 17.21 4.43
CA ASN A 359 -22.02 17.41 5.81
C ASN A 359 -22.94 18.64 5.92
N LEU A 360 -22.63 19.74 5.19
CA LEU A 360 -23.51 20.91 5.10
C LEU A 360 -24.91 20.56 4.59
N ILE A 361 -25.04 19.54 3.73
CA ILE A 361 -26.31 19.03 3.20
C ILE A 361 -27.00 18.17 4.27
N HIS A 362 -26.35 17.09 4.74
CA HIS A 362 -26.92 16.16 5.71
C HIS A 362 -25.86 15.64 6.71
N PRO A 363 -25.77 16.21 7.93
CA PRO A 363 -24.70 15.88 8.88
C PRO A 363 -24.66 14.42 9.34
N GLU A 364 -25.81 13.78 9.51
CA GLU A 364 -25.90 12.40 10.01
C GLU A 364 -25.45 11.37 8.96
N ILE A 365 -25.85 11.55 7.69
CA ILE A 365 -25.45 10.71 6.56
C ILE A 365 -23.99 10.94 6.18
N PHE A 366 -23.50 12.18 6.33
CA PHE A 366 -22.14 12.57 5.98
C PHE A 366 -21.41 13.11 7.22
N PRO A 367 -21.03 12.26 8.19
CA PRO A 367 -20.31 12.69 9.38
C PRO A 367 -18.94 13.26 9.01
N LEU A 368 -18.48 14.30 9.73
CA LEU A 368 -17.17 14.90 9.50
C LEU A 368 -16.04 13.90 9.77
N LEU A 369 -14.99 13.95 8.94
CA LEU A 369 -13.82 13.09 9.12
C LEU A 369 -12.93 13.61 10.26
N THR A 370 -12.25 12.68 10.90
CA THR A 370 -11.30 12.94 11.98
C THR A 370 -9.88 12.58 11.54
N THR A 371 -8.89 13.29 12.07
CA THR A 371 -7.48 12.90 11.97
C THR A 371 -7.11 12.14 13.24
N TYR A 372 -6.58 10.93 13.10
CA TYR A 372 -6.09 10.19 14.27
C TYR A 372 -4.91 10.94 14.91
N GLN A 373 -4.96 11.13 16.22
CA GLN A 373 -3.85 11.66 17.01
C GLN A 373 -3.27 10.53 17.86
N SER A 374 -1.95 10.39 17.84
CA SER A 374 -1.27 9.44 18.73
C SER A 374 -1.41 9.90 20.19
N LYS A 375 -1.56 8.92 21.09
CA LYS A 375 -1.57 9.13 22.54
C LYS A 375 -0.19 8.91 23.17
N GLU A 376 0.79 8.55 22.35
CA GLU A 376 2.16 8.31 22.79
C GLU A 376 2.94 9.64 22.84
N GLU A 377 3.64 9.91 23.95
CA GLU A 377 4.42 11.14 24.12
C GLU A 377 5.60 11.21 23.14
N GLU A 378 5.83 12.38 22.54
CA GLU A 378 6.96 12.58 21.64
C GLU A 378 8.32 12.40 22.36
N ALA A 379 9.24 11.67 21.73
CA ALA A 379 10.60 11.53 22.21
C ALA A 379 11.36 12.87 22.16
N VAL A 380 11.97 13.24 23.28
CA VAL A 380 12.94 14.33 23.33
C VAL A 380 14.27 13.82 22.79
N CYS A 381 14.60 14.17 21.54
CA CYS A 381 15.88 13.85 20.92
C CYS A 381 16.99 14.82 21.34
N SER A 382 18.21 14.33 21.44
CA SER A 382 19.41 15.12 21.78
C SER A 382 19.93 15.99 20.62
N VAL A 383 19.52 15.70 19.39
CA VAL A 383 19.77 16.53 18.20
C VAL A 383 18.46 17.14 17.68
N PRO A 384 18.49 18.30 16.98
CA PRO A 384 17.31 18.85 16.34
C PRO A 384 16.74 17.89 15.29
N ILE A 385 15.47 17.53 15.45
CA ILE A 385 14.72 16.72 14.47
C ILE A 385 13.64 17.55 13.78
N VAL A 386 13.30 17.14 12.57
CA VAL A 386 12.13 17.60 11.82
C VAL A 386 11.17 16.43 11.70
N ARG A 387 9.92 16.59 12.15
CA ARG A 387 8.88 15.58 11.95
C ARG A 387 8.33 15.64 10.52
N GLY A 388 8.00 14.48 9.98
CA GLY A 388 7.45 14.36 8.63
C GLY A 388 6.06 14.94 8.51
N GLU A 389 5.86 15.80 7.51
CA GLU A 389 4.56 16.30 7.09
C GLU A 389 4.35 15.92 5.62
N CYS A 390 3.12 15.67 5.18
CA CYS A 390 2.86 15.34 3.78
C CYS A 390 3.30 16.50 2.89
N LEU A 391 4.03 16.18 1.82
CA LEU A 391 4.67 17.10 0.88
C LEU A 391 5.82 17.96 1.41
N LEU A 392 6.24 17.82 2.67
CA LEU A 392 7.47 18.43 3.19
C LEU A 392 8.66 18.03 2.29
N LYS A 393 9.45 19.02 1.85
CA LYS A 393 10.63 18.78 1.01
C LYS A 393 11.91 19.16 1.74
N TYR A 394 12.95 18.38 1.51
CA TYR A 394 14.34 18.79 1.74
C TYR A 394 15.06 18.86 0.40
N HIS A 395 15.49 20.06 0.00
CA HIS A 395 16.35 20.22 -1.16
C HIS A 395 17.80 19.86 -0.81
N PHE A 396 18.44 19.10 -1.69
CA PHE A 396 19.89 18.91 -1.68
C PHE A 396 20.59 19.88 -2.64
N ARG A 397 19.90 20.21 -3.75
CA ARG A 397 20.34 21.15 -4.78
C ARG A 397 19.14 21.94 -5.33
N PRO A 398 19.31 23.21 -5.74
CA PRO A 398 20.58 23.94 -5.85
C PRO A 398 21.16 24.43 -4.52
N GLN A 399 20.33 24.54 -3.48
CA GLN A 399 20.70 24.90 -2.11
C GLN A 399 20.16 23.83 -1.16
N GLN A 400 20.82 23.65 -0.01
CA GLN A 400 20.33 22.77 1.05
C GLN A 400 19.37 23.53 1.97
N GLU A 401 18.09 23.18 1.92
CA GLU A 401 17.03 23.85 2.68
C GLU A 401 15.76 23.00 2.81
N TRP A 402 14.97 23.30 3.86
CA TRP A 402 13.62 22.80 4.03
C TRP A 402 12.61 23.68 3.30
N GLN A 403 11.68 23.06 2.55
CA GLN A 403 10.56 23.77 1.93
C GLN A 403 9.23 23.20 2.43
N ARG A 404 8.39 24.12 2.95
CA ARG A 404 7.08 23.87 3.57
C ARG A 404 5.92 24.48 2.77
N ASP A 405 6.23 25.14 1.65
CA ASP A 405 5.30 25.79 0.71
C ASP A 405 4.15 24.89 0.23
N ALA A 406 4.44 23.59 0.08
CA ALA A 406 3.52 22.60 -0.43
C ALA A 406 2.89 21.72 0.67
N VAL A 407 3.23 21.91 1.95
CA VAL A 407 2.73 21.06 3.04
C VAL A 407 1.21 21.15 3.12
N THR A 408 0.56 19.99 3.30
CA THR A 408 -0.90 19.92 3.31
C THR A 408 -1.49 20.47 4.60
N VAL A 409 -2.48 21.35 4.47
CA VAL A 409 -3.31 21.83 5.57
C VAL A 409 -4.76 21.42 5.29
N CYS A 410 -5.44 20.93 6.33
CA CYS A 410 -6.87 20.63 6.26
C CYS A 410 -7.66 21.84 6.78
N ASP A 411 -7.99 22.77 5.89
CA ASP A 411 -8.71 23.99 6.22
C ASP A 411 -10.23 23.80 6.02
N HIS A 412 -10.93 23.50 7.11
CA HIS A 412 -12.38 23.27 7.11
C HIS A 412 -13.16 24.53 6.74
N ASP A 413 -12.76 25.70 7.23
CA ASP A 413 -13.45 26.96 6.99
C ASP A 413 -13.35 27.37 5.51
N ALA A 414 -12.18 27.16 4.87
CA ALA A 414 -12.04 27.33 3.43
C ALA A 414 -12.93 26.38 2.62
N PHE A 415 -13.07 25.11 3.04
CA PHE A 415 -13.95 24.14 2.37
C PHE A 415 -15.44 24.51 2.48
N VAL A 416 -15.85 25.06 3.63
CA VAL A 416 -17.20 25.59 3.85
C VAL A 416 -17.42 26.84 3.01
N SER A 417 -16.50 27.82 3.03
CA SER A 417 -16.60 29.04 2.22
C SER A 417 -16.77 28.72 0.73
N GLU A 418 -15.93 27.83 0.19
CA GLU A 418 -16.02 27.44 -1.23
C GLU A 418 -17.37 26.79 -1.61
N ALA A 419 -18.05 26.11 -0.68
CA ALA A 419 -19.39 25.59 -0.91
C ALA A 419 -20.46 26.68 -0.82
N LEU A 420 -20.33 27.63 0.12
CA LEU A 420 -21.28 28.74 0.27
C LEU A 420 -21.20 29.75 -0.89
N ASP A 421 -20.04 29.86 -1.54
CA ASP A 421 -19.83 30.68 -2.75
C ASP A 421 -20.50 30.09 -4.02
N LEU A 422 -21.01 28.85 -3.97
CA LEU A 422 -21.73 28.24 -5.09
C LEU A 422 -23.11 28.87 -5.28
N PRO A 423 -23.49 29.30 -6.50
CA PRO A 423 -24.80 29.89 -6.78
C PRO A 423 -25.96 28.99 -6.30
N ASN A 424 -26.91 29.59 -5.59
CA ASN A 424 -28.10 28.95 -5.02
C ASN A 424 -27.86 27.82 -3.99
N PHE A 425 -26.61 27.50 -3.61
CA PHE A 425 -26.31 26.35 -2.73
C PHE A 425 -27.08 26.41 -1.40
N GLN A 426 -27.06 27.56 -0.71
CA GLN A 426 -27.81 27.74 0.54
C GLN A 426 -29.32 27.51 0.38
N THR A 427 -29.90 27.97 -0.74
CA THR A 427 -31.32 27.78 -1.06
C THR A 427 -31.64 26.30 -1.27
N CYS A 428 -30.87 25.59 -2.12
CA CYS A 428 -31.10 24.17 -2.39
C CYS A 428 -30.86 23.29 -1.16
N VAL A 429 -29.87 23.61 -0.30
CA VAL A 429 -29.66 22.91 0.97
C VAL A 429 -30.84 23.12 1.92
N LYS A 430 -31.42 24.33 1.95
CA LYS A 430 -32.61 24.62 2.75
C LYS A 430 -33.83 23.85 2.25
N GLU A 431 -34.11 23.89 0.95
CA GLU A 431 -35.21 23.13 0.31
C GLU A 431 -35.09 21.62 0.56
N CYS A 432 -33.87 21.08 0.50
CA CYS A 432 -33.58 19.68 0.82
C CYS A 432 -33.90 19.35 2.29
N LYS A 433 -33.44 20.17 3.24
CA LYS A 433 -33.70 19.98 4.68
C LYS A 433 -35.18 20.12 5.04
N GLU A 434 -35.89 21.06 4.41
CA GLU A 434 -37.35 21.21 4.57
C GLU A 434 -38.08 19.94 4.07
N SER A 435 -37.66 19.39 2.93
CA SER A 435 -38.22 18.15 2.37
C SER A 435 -37.99 16.90 3.24
N LEU A 436 -36.87 16.84 3.98
CA LEU A 436 -36.52 15.72 4.86
C LEU A 436 -37.21 15.76 6.23
N SER A 437 -37.72 16.91 6.65
CA SER A 437 -38.22 17.17 8.01
C SER A 437 -39.42 16.30 8.49
N GLY A 438 -40.01 15.50 7.59
CA GLY A 438 -41.10 14.56 7.89
C GLY A 438 -40.67 13.11 8.15
N VAL A 439 -39.38 12.76 8.00
CA VAL A 439 -38.90 11.38 8.17
C VAL A 439 -38.35 11.18 9.61
N PRO A 440 -38.95 10.31 10.44
CA PRO A 440 -38.44 10.06 11.78
C PRO A 440 -37.14 9.22 11.72
N GLY A 441 -36.00 9.86 11.97
CA GLY A 441 -34.71 9.19 12.10
C GLY A 441 -34.65 8.31 13.35
N SER A 442 -34.46 7.00 13.17
CA SER A 442 -34.15 6.07 14.26
C SER A 442 -32.63 5.85 14.32
N MET A 443 -31.94 6.54 15.23
CA MET A 443 -30.47 6.45 15.38
C MET A 443 -29.97 5.04 15.75
N ASP A 444 -30.85 4.15 16.22
CA ASP A 444 -30.54 2.75 16.61
C ASP A 444 -31.07 1.71 15.60
N ALA A 445 -31.38 2.11 14.35
CA ALA A 445 -31.83 1.18 13.31
C ALA A 445 -30.67 0.34 12.73
N TYR A 446 -30.90 -0.96 12.55
CA TYR A 446 -29.97 -1.87 11.87
C TYR A 446 -30.66 -2.55 10.67
N PRO A 447 -29.94 -2.81 9.56
CA PRO A 447 -28.51 -2.64 9.40
C PRO A 447 -28.13 -1.19 9.07
N GLU A 448 -27.01 -0.74 9.61
CA GLU A 448 -26.37 0.52 9.22
C GLU A 448 -25.24 0.21 8.22
N ILE A 449 -25.12 1.03 7.18
CA ILE A 449 -24.20 0.83 6.06
C ILE A 449 -23.25 2.03 5.96
N VAL A 450 -21.95 1.79 6.17
CA VAL A 450 -20.89 2.78 5.98
C VAL A 450 -20.07 2.46 4.74
N PHE A 451 -20.19 3.29 3.71
CA PHE A 451 -19.47 3.15 2.45
C PHE A 451 -18.04 3.66 2.59
N LEU A 452 -17.11 2.77 2.97
CA LEU A 452 -15.70 3.12 3.16
C LEU A 452 -14.98 3.41 1.83
N GLY A 453 -15.42 2.85 0.71
CA GLY A 453 -14.81 3.12 -0.59
C GLY A 453 -15.75 2.78 -1.73
N THR A 454 -15.89 3.71 -2.67
CA THR A 454 -16.99 3.72 -3.66
C THR A 454 -16.54 3.78 -5.13
N GLY A 455 -15.25 3.59 -5.40
CA GLY A 455 -14.64 3.70 -6.72
C GLY A 455 -14.07 2.38 -7.26
N SER A 456 -13.97 2.29 -8.58
CA SER A 456 -13.48 1.12 -9.32
C SER A 456 -11.98 1.19 -9.67
N ALA A 457 -11.32 0.03 -9.67
CA ALA A 457 -9.99 -0.32 -10.19
C ALA A 457 -8.75 0.38 -9.59
N ILE A 458 -8.77 1.71 -9.46
CA ILE A 458 -7.63 2.52 -9.00
C ILE A 458 -8.16 3.55 -7.98
N PRO A 459 -7.60 3.64 -6.76
CA PRO A 459 -8.01 4.65 -5.80
C PRO A 459 -7.58 6.03 -6.29
N MET A 460 -8.49 6.99 -6.30
CA MET A 460 -8.19 8.37 -6.68
C MET A 460 -8.56 9.32 -5.55
N LYS A 461 -8.42 10.60 -5.83
CA LYS A 461 -8.62 11.73 -4.92
C LYS A 461 -9.96 11.73 -4.16
N ILE A 462 -11.03 11.33 -4.84
CA ILE A 462 -12.42 11.55 -4.38
C ILE A 462 -13.14 10.27 -3.96
N ARG A 463 -12.74 9.10 -4.49
CA ARG A 463 -13.26 7.80 -4.07
C ARG A 463 -12.12 6.81 -3.91
N ASN A 464 -12.16 6.02 -2.85
CA ASN A 464 -11.28 4.89 -2.64
C ASN A 464 -11.78 3.66 -3.41
N VAL A 465 -10.96 2.62 -3.48
CA VAL A 465 -11.38 1.30 -3.98
C VAL A 465 -12.39 0.63 -3.03
N SER A 466 -13.14 -0.36 -3.55
CA SER A 466 -14.34 -0.92 -2.92
C SER A 466 -14.12 -1.40 -1.48
N SER A 467 -14.92 -0.87 -0.57
CA SER A 467 -15.21 -1.49 0.73
C SER A 467 -16.46 -0.89 1.36
N THR A 468 -17.35 -1.72 1.89
CA THR A 468 -18.56 -1.28 2.59
C THR A 468 -18.68 -2.02 3.92
N LEU A 469 -18.85 -1.29 5.02
CA LEU A 469 -19.06 -1.85 6.35
C LEU A 469 -20.56 -1.93 6.63
N VAL A 470 -21.05 -3.13 6.95
CA VAL A 470 -22.43 -3.40 7.34
C VAL A 470 -22.45 -3.68 8.84
N ASN A 471 -22.91 -2.71 9.62
CA ASN A 471 -23.13 -2.85 11.05
C ASN A 471 -24.50 -3.52 11.27
N THR A 472 -24.51 -4.74 11.79
CA THR A 472 -25.76 -5.48 12.10
C THR A 472 -26.21 -5.24 13.55
N SER A 473 -25.29 -4.78 14.40
CA SER A 473 -25.54 -4.28 15.75
C SER A 473 -24.37 -3.37 16.16
N SER A 474 -24.47 -2.72 17.33
CA SER A 474 -23.41 -1.89 17.92
C SER A 474 -22.09 -2.62 18.22
N THR A 475 -22.07 -3.96 18.10
CA THR A 475 -20.89 -4.80 18.41
C THR A 475 -20.53 -5.78 17.30
N ARG A 476 -21.23 -5.74 16.15
CA ARG A 476 -21.06 -6.72 15.06
C ARG A 476 -21.13 -6.04 13.70
N SER A 477 -20.03 -6.18 12.95
CA SER A 477 -19.86 -5.56 11.64
C SER A 477 -19.35 -6.59 10.62
N LEU A 478 -19.90 -6.58 9.41
CA LEU A 478 -19.46 -7.35 8.24
C LEU A 478 -18.82 -6.38 7.24
N LEU A 479 -17.61 -6.66 6.77
CA LEU A 479 -17.05 -5.95 5.61
C LEU A 479 -17.46 -6.65 4.31
N LEU A 480 -17.99 -5.88 3.36
CA LEU A 480 -18.26 -6.27 1.97
C LEU A 480 -17.17 -5.65 1.09
N ASP A 481 -16.27 -6.49 0.61
CA ASP A 481 -14.99 -6.14 0.03
C ASP A 481 -14.08 -5.27 0.93
N CYS A 482 -12.78 -5.30 0.64
CA CYS A 482 -11.73 -4.73 1.47
C CYS A 482 -10.52 -4.33 0.60
N GLY A 483 -10.71 -3.35 -0.29
CA GLY A 483 -9.64 -2.79 -1.10
C GLY A 483 -8.57 -2.01 -0.31
N GLU A 484 -7.46 -1.67 -0.99
CA GLU A 484 -6.34 -0.88 -0.46
C GLU A 484 -6.83 0.38 0.30
N GLY A 485 -6.32 0.60 1.52
CA GLY A 485 -6.67 1.79 2.29
C GLY A 485 -7.99 1.71 3.06
N THR A 486 -8.68 0.55 3.07
CA THR A 486 -9.89 0.33 3.90
C THR A 486 -9.65 0.67 5.37
N PHE A 487 -8.51 0.27 5.93
CA PHE A 487 -8.13 0.64 7.31
C PHE A 487 -7.96 2.16 7.47
N GLY A 488 -7.31 2.84 6.52
CA GLY A 488 -7.17 4.29 6.56
C GLY A 488 -8.51 5.04 6.41
N GLN A 489 -9.51 4.45 5.75
CA GLN A 489 -10.88 4.97 5.72
C GLN A 489 -11.56 4.79 7.09
N LEU A 490 -11.39 3.63 7.76
CA LEU A 490 -11.88 3.40 9.12
C LEU A 490 -11.26 4.39 10.12
N CYS A 491 -9.95 4.61 10.08
CA CYS A 491 -9.26 5.60 10.93
C CYS A 491 -9.87 7.00 10.77
N ARG A 492 -10.13 7.45 9.54
CA ARG A 492 -10.68 8.78 9.28
C ARG A 492 -12.17 8.92 9.61
N HIS A 493 -12.95 7.84 9.50
CA HIS A 493 -14.38 7.84 9.83
C HIS A 493 -14.63 7.76 11.34
N TYR A 494 -13.89 6.91 12.06
CA TYR A 494 -14.15 6.58 13.47
C TYR A 494 -13.15 7.18 14.46
N GLY A 495 -12.02 7.73 14.00
CA GLY A 495 -11.00 8.35 14.84
C GLY A 495 -10.49 7.41 15.93
N GLU A 496 -10.58 7.85 17.19
CA GLU A 496 -10.17 7.04 18.35
C GLU A 496 -10.95 5.73 18.51
N GLN A 497 -12.17 5.64 17.99
CA GLN A 497 -13.02 4.44 18.13
C GLN A 497 -12.61 3.30 17.17
N VAL A 498 -11.62 3.52 16.30
CA VAL A 498 -11.24 2.54 15.26
C VAL A 498 -10.83 1.17 15.81
N ASP A 499 -10.20 1.10 16.99
CA ASP A 499 -9.85 -0.19 17.61
C ASP A 499 -11.10 -1.00 17.99
N GLN A 500 -12.14 -0.34 18.52
CA GLN A 500 -13.39 -1.02 18.86
C GLN A 500 -14.14 -1.48 17.59
N VAL A 501 -14.12 -0.67 16.53
CA VAL A 501 -14.69 -1.05 15.23
C VAL A 501 -13.95 -2.24 14.62
N LEU A 502 -12.62 -2.29 14.69
CA LEU A 502 -11.83 -3.44 14.26
C LEU A 502 -12.20 -4.72 15.03
N CYS A 503 -12.38 -4.64 16.35
CA CYS A 503 -12.85 -5.76 17.16
C CYS A 503 -14.30 -6.19 16.84
N ASN A 504 -15.17 -5.24 16.47
CA ASN A 504 -16.56 -5.50 16.03
C ASN A 504 -16.65 -6.19 14.67
N ILE A 505 -15.65 -6.03 13.79
CA ILE A 505 -15.59 -6.74 12.50
C ILE A 505 -15.37 -8.23 12.75
N VAL A 506 -16.39 -9.05 12.51
CA VAL A 506 -16.36 -10.52 12.72
C VAL A 506 -16.12 -11.29 11.42
N ALA A 507 -16.47 -10.71 10.27
CA ALA A 507 -16.28 -11.31 8.96
C ALA A 507 -15.94 -10.29 7.86
N VAL A 508 -15.25 -10.76 6.83
CA VAL A 508 -15.07 -10.08 5.55
C VAL A 508 -15.61 -10.99 4.45
N PHE A 509 -16.51 -10.48 3.62
CA PHE A 509 -16.85 -11.04 2.32
C PHE A 509 -15.94 -10.44 1.26
N VAL A 510 -15.32 -11.27 0.43
CA VAL A 510 -14.63 -10.85 -0.79
C VAL A 510 -15.42 -11.41 -1.98
N SER A 511 -15.90 -10.52 -2.85
CA SER A 511 -16.69 -10.87 -4.03
C SER A 511 -15.89 -11.66 -5.06
N HIS A 512 -14.66 -11.20 -5.35
CA HIS A 512 -13.80 -11.78 -6.38
C HIS A 512 -12.31 -11.37 -6.23
N MET A 513 -11.46 -11.75 -7.19
CA MET A 513 -9.99 -11.69 -7.05
C MET A 513 -9.30 -10.43 -7.61
N HIS A 514 -10.02 -9.40 -8.07
CA HIS A 514 -9.38 -8.13 -8.46
C HIS A 514 -8.88 -7.35 -7.23
N THR A 515 -7.76 -6.67 -7.39
CA THR A 515 -6.96 -6.11 -6.29
C THR A 515 -7.70 -5.08 -5.46
N ASP A 516 -8.59 -4.32 -6.09
CA ASP A 516 -9.43 -3.28 -5.51
C ASP A 516 -10.54 -3.81 -4.59
N HIS A 517 -10.70 -5.13 -4.47
CA HIS A 517 -11.70 -5.77 -3.61
C HIS A 517 -11.11 -6.52 -2.41
N HIS A 518 -9.80 -6.78 -2.36
CA HIS A 518 -9.20 -7.60 -1.29
C HIS A 518 -7.83 -7.18 -0.79
N SER A 519 -7.13 -6.25 -1.46
CA SER A 519 -5.75 -5.90 -1.07
C SER A 519 -5.65 -5.41 0.39
N GLY A 520 -6.61 -4.63 0.87
CA GLY A 520 -6.70 -4.14 2.25
C GLY A 520 -6.90 -5.20 3.32
N LEU A 521 -7.25 -6.44 2.96
CA LEU A 521 -7.54 -7.52 3.91
C LEU A 521 -6.35 -7.82 4.82
N VAL A 522 -5.13 -7.78 4.29
CA VAL A 522 -3.91 -8.06 5.06
C VAL A 522 -3.74 -7.03 6.19
N ASN A 523 -3.95 -5.75 5.87
CA ASN A 523 -3.90 -4.65 6.84
C ASN A 523 -4.96 -4.82 7.94
N ILE A 524 -6.21 -5.11 7.55
CA ILE A 524 -7.31 -5.34 8.49
C ILE A 524 -7.02 -6.50 9.45
N LEU A 525 -6.42 -7.61 8.98
CA LEU A 525 -6.06 -8.72 9.88
C LEU A 525 -5.01 -8.30 10.92
N MET A 526 -3.95 -7.63 10.49
CA MET A 526 -2.86 -7.16 11.36
C MET A 526 -3.36 -6.11 12.37
N GLU A 527 -4.15 -5.14 11.90
CA GLU A 527 -4.69 -4.08 12.74
C GLU A 527 -5.77 -4.57 13.70
N ARG A 528 -6.60 -5.55 13.31
CA ARG A 528 -7.48 -6.25 14.26
C ARG A 528 -6.66 -6.90 15.37
N ARG A 529 -5.58 -7.63 15.06
CA ARG A 529 -4.74 -8.27 16.08
C ARG A 529 -4.16 -7.23 17.06
N ARG A 530 -3.68 -6.09 16.56
CA ARG A 530 -3.23 -4.96 17.38
C ARG A 530 -4.37 -4.39 18.24
N ALA A 531 -5.56 -4.20 17.67
CA ALA A 531 -6.74 -3.68 18.38
C ALA A 531 -7.18 -4.58 19.54
N PHE A 532 -7.28 -5.90 19.32
CA PHE A 532 -7.60 -6.86 20.38
C PHE A 532 -6.59 -6.78 21.54
N ALA A 533 -5.30 -6.72 21.24
CA ALA A 533 -4.25 -6.57 22.25
C ALA A 533 -4.34 -5.23 23.00
N ALA A 534 -4.52 -4.12 22.27
CA ALA A 534 -4.61 -2.77 22.84
C ALA A 534 -5.84 -2.58 23.74
N LEU A 535 -6.96 -3.24 23.42
CA LEU A 535 -8.19 -3.23 24.23
C LEU A 535 -8.22 -4.33 25.31
N GLY A 536 -7.17 -5.15 25.44
CA GLY A 536 -7.13 -6.27 26.38
C GLY A 536 -8.17 -7.36 26.13
N GLN A 537 -8.70 -7.45 24.91
CA GLN A 537 -9.76 -8.38 24.53
C GLN A 537 -9.19 -9.71 24.00
N ALA A 538 -9.87 -10.82 24.29
CA ALA A 538 -9.48 -12.14 23.77
C ALA A 538 -9.58 -12.17 22.24
N PHE A 539 -8.46 -12.45 21.57
CA PHE A 539 -8.38 -12.43 20.11
C PHE A 539 -9.32 -13.47 19.46
N SER A 540 -10.12 -13.03 18.49
CA SER A 540 -10.98 -13.90 17.69
C SER A 540 -10.61 -13.84 16.20
N PRO A 541 -10.24 -14.98 15.58
CA PRO A 541 -10.03 -15.09 14.14
C PRO A 541 -11.30 -14.74 13.36
N LEU A 542 -11.12 -13.91 12.33
CA LEU A 542 -12.11 -13.40 11.39
C LEU A 542 -12.66 -14.52 10.50
N PHE A 543 -13.95 -14.53 10.20
CA PHE A 543 -14.49 -15.35 9.10
C PHE A 543 -14.21 -14.69 7.75
N LEU A 544 -13.49 -15.38 6.86
CA LEU A 544 -13.26 -14.91 5.49
C LEU A 544 -14.18 -15.68 4.55
N VAL A 545 -15.20 -15.01 4.02
CA VAL A 545 -16.10 -15.56 3.00
C VAL A 545 -15.60 -15.11 1.64
N ALA A 546 -14.90 -15.97 0.90
CA ALA A 546 -14.19 -15.58 -0.31
C ALA A 546 -14.05 -16.73 -1.32
N PRO A 547 -13.76 -16.45 -2.61
CA PRO A 547 -13.32 -17.49 -3.55
C PRO A 547 -12.11 -18.25 -2.99
N GLU A 548 -12.09 -19.59 -3.07
CA GLU A 548 -10.97 -20.43 -2.57
C GLU A 548 -9.61 -20.02 -3.21
N GLN A 549 -9.65 -19.35 -4.36
CA GLN A 549 -8.52 -18.77 -5.09
C GLN A 549 -7.77 -17.64 -4.34
N ILE A 550 -8.30 -17.10 -3.25
CA ILE A 550 -7.58 -16.14 -2.39
C ILE A 550 -6.49 -16.83 -1.56
N MET A 551 -6.66 -18.11 -1.22
CA MET A 551 -5.79 -18.83 -0.29
C MET A 551 -4.33 -18.99 -0.77
N PRO A 552 -4.03 -19.29 -2.06
CA PRO A 552 -2.66 -19.31 -2.55
C PRO A 552 -1.90 -17.99 -2.32
N TRP A 553 -2.56 -16.85 -2.52
CA TRP A 553 -1.97 -15.54 -2.21
C TRP A 553 -1.68 -15.39 -0.72
N LEU A 554 -2.67 -15.67 0.14
CA LEU A 554 -2.52 -15.53 1.60
C LEU A 554 -1.45 -16.50 2.16
N HIS A 555 -1.30 -17.69 1.58
CA HIS A 555 -0.20 -18.61 1.89
C HIS A 555 1.16 -18.07 1.47
N GLU A 556 1.30 -17.58 0.23
CA GLU A 556 2.56 -16.98 -0.23
C GLU A 556 2.97 -15.76 0.62
N TYR A 557 2.00 -14.93 1.01
CA TYR A 557 2.24 -13.81 1.91
C TYR A 557 2.67 -14.29 3.31
N HIS A 558 1.90 -15.19 3.94
CA HIS A 558 2.19 -15.70 5.29
C HIS A 558 3.56 -16.42 5.37
N ASN A 559 3.91 -17.21 4.36
CA ASN A 559 5.15 -17.98 4.36
C ASN A 559 6.41 -17.11 4.17
N HIS A 560 6.28 -15.96 3.48
CA HIS A 560 7.42 -15.16 3.07
C HIS A 560 7.51 -13.78 3.73
N CYS A 561 6.40 -13.20 4.16
CA CYS A 561 6.31 -11.82 4.64
C CYS A 561 6.01 -11.81 6.13
N GLU A 562 4.72 -11.82 6.52
CA GLU A 562 4.24 -11.70 7.89
C GLU A 562 3.08 -12.68 8.16
N GLU A 563 3.02 -13.22 9.38
CA GLU A 563 2.09 -14.30 9.69
C GLU A 563 0.64 -13.79 9.82
N ILE A 564 -0.25 -14.18 8.89
CA ILE A 564 -1.69 -13.81 8.92
C ILE A 564 -2.68 -14.98 8.96
N LEU A 565 -2.30 -16.21 8.62
CA LEU A 565 -3.26 -17.32 8.46
C LEU A 565 -3.91 -17.81 9.77
N GLY A 566 -3.29 -17.54 10.94
CA GLY A 566 -3.89 -17.83 12.25
C GLY A 566 -5.15 -16.99 12.53
N ASP A 567 -5.32 -15.89 11.80
CA ASP A 567 -6.32 -14.86 12.06
C ASP A 567 -7.59 -15.09 11.22
N ILE A 568 -7.65 -16.18 10.44
CA ILE A 568 -8.67 -16.45 9.43
C ILE A 568 -9.36 -17.81 9.62
N LYS A 569 -10.70 -17.81 9.56
CA LYS A 569 -11.57 -18.97 9.38
C LYS A 569 -12.17 -18.92 7.98
N MET A 570 -11.53 -19.62 7.03
CA MET A 570 -11.94 -19.59 5.61
C MET A 570 -13.25 -20.34 5.36
N ILE A 571 -14.20 -19.65 4.70
CA ILE A 571 -15.45 -20.17 4.16
C ILE A 571 -15.44 -19.90 2.64
N PRO A 572 -15.25 -20.92 1.78
CA PRO A 572 -15.31 -20.72 0.33
C PRO A 572 -16.69 -20.22 -0.11
N SER A 573 -16.76 -19.15 -0.91
CA SER A 573 -18.02 -18.59 -1.42
C SER A 573 -18.87 -19.64 -2.16
N GLN A 574 -18.24 -20.62 -2.81
CA GLN A 574 -18.89 -21.77 -3.45
C GLN A 574 -19.69 -22.65 -2.48
N SER A 575 -19.36 -22.64 -1.18
CA SER A 575 -20.09 -23.41 -0.15
C SER A 575 -21.40 -22.75 0.30
N LEU A 576 -21.63 -21.49 -0.08
CA LEU A 576 -22.86 -20.74 0.20
C LEU A 576 -23.80 -20.65 -1.01
N LEU A 577 -23.48 -21.35 -2.11
CA LEU A 577 -24.37 -21.49 -3.26
C LEU A 577 -25.60 -22.32 -2.89
N LYS A 578 -26.78 -21.89 -3.36
CA LYS A 578 -28.04 -22.60 -3.14
C LYS A 578 -27.98 -24.04 -3.67
N GLY A 579 -28.30 -25.01 -2.81
CA GLY A 579 -28.24 -26.44 -3.15
C GLY A 579 -26.85 -27.09 -3.05
N CYS A 580 -25.86 -26.43 -2.45
CA CYS A 580 -24.53 -27.01 -2.24
C CYS A 580 -24.55 -28.06 -1.11
N GLU A 581 -24.65 -29.35 -1.45
CA GLU A 581 -24.72 -30.44 -0.46
C GLU A 581 -23.34 -30.85 0.11
N ASN A 582 -22.32 -30.83 -0.75
CA ASN A 582 -20.97 -31.38 -0.52
C ASN A 582 -20.02 -30.45 0.26
N ILE A 583 -20.54 -29.72 1.25
CA ILE A 583 -19.76 -28.80 2.08
C ILE A 583 -18.96 -29.59 3.15
N LYS A 584 -17.65 -29.32 3.25
CA LYS A 584 -16.74 -29.91 4.26
C LYS A 584 -17.30 -29.68 5.69
N PRO A 585 -17.28 -30.66 6.61
CA PRO A 585 -17.88 -30.50 7.96
C PRO A 585 -17.37 -29.30 8.75
N LYS A 586 -16.05 -29.02 8.68
CA LYS A 586 -15.44 -27.82 9.28
C LYS A 586 -16.03 -26.51 8.73
N THR A 587 -16.31 -26.46 7.42
CA THR A 587 -16.94 -25.31 6.78
C THR A 587 -18.41 -25.18 7.21
N LYS A 588 -19.17 -26.29 7.32
CA LYS A 588 -20.55 -26.25 7.88
C LYS A 588 -20.57 -25.66 9.29
N TRP A 589 -19.61 -26.04 10.15
CA TRP A 589 -19.48 -25.47 11.50
C TRP A 589 -19.12 -23.98 11.49
N PHE A 590 -18.19 -23.56 10.63
CA PHE A 590 -17.86 -22.13 10.46
C PHE A 590 -19.06 -21.32 9.96
N VAL A 591 -19.86 -21.84 9.03
CA VAL A 591 -21.07 -21.17 8.52
C VAL A 591 -22.13 -21.04 9.62
N SER A 592 -22.41 -22.10 10.40
CA SER A 592 -23.30 -21.98 11.57
C SER A 592 -22.81 -20.90 12.53
N SER A 593 -21.54 -20.96 12.91
CA SER A 593 -20.93 -20.00 13.84
C SER A 593 -20.99 -18.55 13.31
N LEU A 594 -20.90 -18.36 12.00
CA LEU A 594 -21.05 -17.06 11.34
C LEU A 594 -22.51 -16.55 11.46
N LEU A 595 -23.49 -17.39 11.12
CA LEU A 595 -24.92 -17.03 11.21
C LEU A 595 -25.32 -16.70 12.66
N ASP A 596 -24.85 -17.51 13.61
CA ASP A 596 -25.08 -17.31 15.05
C ASP A 596 -24.42 -16.02 15.57
N SER A 597 -23.26 -15.61 15.03
CA SER A 597 -22.53 -14.41 15.48
C SER A 597 -23.20 -13.08 15.08
N TYR A 598 -24.11 -13.12 14.10
CA TYR A 598 -24.76 -11.96 13.48
C TYR A 598 -26.29 -12.02 13.55
N ASP A 599 -26.86 -13.02 14.22
CA ASP A 599 -28.30 -13.31 14.20
C ASP A 599 -28.92 -13.40 12.80
N LEU A 600 -28.20 -14.03 11.88
CA LEU A 600 -28.66 -14.27 10.51
C LEU A 600 -29.54 -15.51 10.41
N ALA A 601 -30.57 -15.41 9.58
CA ALA A 601 -31.35 -16.54 9.11
C ALA A 601 -30.65 -17.22 7.92
N GLU A 602 -30.01 -16.43 7.04
CA GLU A 602 -29.31 -16.95 5.85
C GLU A 602 -28.14 -16.03 5.44
N PHE A 603 -27.06 -16.64 4.97
CA PHE A 603 -26.01 -15.98 4.19
C PHE A 603 -25.82 -16.84 2.92
N GLN A 604 -26.31 -16.33 1.79
CA GLN A 604 -26.26 -17.01 0.49
C GLN A 604 -25.28 -16.29 -0.45
N THR A 605 -24.70 -17.02 -1.39
CA THR A 605 -24.00 -16.45 -2.55
C THR A 605 -24.66 -16.88 -3.87
N CYS A 606 -24.36 -16.16 -4.94
CA CYS A 606 -24.57 -16.62 -6.31
C CYS A 606 -23.39 -16.21 -7.20
N GLU A 607 -23.09 -17.00 -8.24
CA GLU A 607 -22.12 -16.61 -9.26
C GLU A 607 -22.67 -15.45 -10.10
N VAL A 608 -21.77 -14.54 -10.50
CA VAL A 608 -22.11 -13.33 -11.28
C VAL A 608 -21.28 -13.21 -12.56
N GLN A 609 -21.72 -12.33 -13.47
CA GLN A 609 -21.17 -12.24 -14.82
C GLN A 609 -20.02 -11.23 -14.87
N HIS A 610 -18.86 -11.64 -14.38
CA HIS A 610 -17.63 -10.85 -14.35
C HIS A 610 -16.41 -11.73 -14.65
N CYS A 611 -15.49 -11.89 -13.69
CA CYS A 611 -14.39 -12.84 -13.78
C CYS A 611 -14.80 -14.24 -13.30
N LYS A 612 -13.97 -15.26 -13.56
CA LYS A 612 -14.21 -16.62 -13.05
C LYS A 612 -14.17 -16.64 -11.51
N ASN A 613 -15.17 -17.26 -10.88
CA ASN A 613 -15.38 -17.26 -9.42
C ASN A 613 -15.63 -15.85 -8.85
N ALA A 614 -16.37 -15.01 -9.57
CA ALA A 614 -16.97 -13.80 -8.99
C ALA A 614 -18.33 -14.13 -8.36
N PHE A 615 -18.60 -13.56 -7.19
CA PHE A 615 -19.82 -13.81 -6.42
C PHE A 615 -20.48 -12.52 -5.93
N ALA A 616 -21.80 -12.49 -6.01
CA ALA A 616 -22.64 -11.67 -5.16
C ALA A 616 -22.95 -12.40 -3.84
N CYS A 617 -23.41 -11.65 -2.84
CA CYS A 617 -23.98 -12.23 -1.61
C CYS A 617 -25.35 -11.63 -1.24
N SER A 618 -26.10 -12.39 -0.45
CA SER A 618 -27.36 -12.00 0.19
C SER A 618 -27.29 -12.38 1.66
N VAL A 619 -27.57 -11.41 2.52
CA VAL A 619 -27.54 -11.53 3.99
C VAL A 619 -28.94 -11.26 4.50
N VAL A 620 -29.55 -12.25 5.14
CA VAL A 620 -30.92 -12.19 5.69
C VAL A 620 -30.86 -12.32 7.20
N HIS A 621 -31.34 -11.30 7.91
CA HIS A 621 -31.34 -11.26 9.37
C HIS A 621 -32.62 -11.85 9.96
N LYS A 622 -32.54 -12.40 11.19
CA LYS A 622 -33.71 -12.99 11.89
C LYS A 622 -34.84 -11.99 12.15
N SER A 623 -34.56 -10.68 12.15
CA SER A 623 -35.60 -9.63 12.24
C SER A 623 -36.32 -9.32 10.93
N GLY A 624 -35.92 -9.94 9.81
CA GLY A 624 -36.62 -9.87 8.52
C GLY A 624 -35.99 -8.97 7.45
N TRP A 625 -34.99 -8.13 7.77
CA TRP A 625 -34.30 -7.34 6.75
C TRP A 625 -33.37 -8.20 5.89
N LYS A 626 -33.15 -7.73 4.65
CA LYS A 626 -32.31 -8.40 3.65
C LYS A 626 -31.41 -7.40 2.91
N VAL A 627 -30.10 -7.58 3.03
CA VAL A 627 -29.09 -6.82 2.28
C VAL A 627 -28.48 -7.70 1.20
N VAL A 628 -28.38 -7.17 -0.03
CA VAL A 628 -27.80 -7.84 -1.19
C VAL A 628 -26.65 -7.00 -1.72
N TYR A 629 -25.51 -7.61 -2.00
CA TYR A 629 -24.35 -6.96 -2.59
C TYR A 629 -23.91 -7.67 -3.86
N SER A 630 -23.84 -6.93 -4.98
CA SER A 630 -23.57 -7.51 -6.31
C SER A 630 -22.15 -8.03 -6.50
N GLY A 631 -21.16 -7.43 -5.82
CA GLY A 631 -19.79 -7.39 -6.36
C GLY A 631 -19.78 -6.74 -7.74
N ASP A 632 -18.80 -7.06 -8.57
CA ASP A 632 -18.74 -6.60 -9.96
C ASP A 632 -19.50 -7.56 -10.87
N THR A 633 -20.33 -7.03 -11.80
CA THR A 633 -21.15 -7.86 -12.69
C THR A 633 -21.79 -7.09 -13.84
N MET A 634 -21.88 -7.73 -15.02
CA MET A 634 -22.95 -7.45 -15.99
C MET A 634 -24.34 -7.74 -15.37
N PRO A 635 -25.45 -7.20 -15.92
CA PRO A 635 -26.80 -7.51 -15.46
C PRO A 635 -27.10 -9.02 -15.36
N CYS A 636 -27.27 -9.51 -14.13
CA CYS A 636 -27.33 -10.95 -13.84
C CYS A 636 -28.66 -11.37 -13.22
N MET A 637 -29.38 -12.29 -13.88
CA MET A 637 -30.66 -12.81 -13.34
C MET A 637 -30.49 -13.73 -12.12
N ALA A 638 -29.31 -14.32 -11.90
CA ALA A 638 -29.04 -15.07 -10.68
C ALA A 638 -29.02 -14.16 -9.44
N LEU A 639 -28.49 -12.93 -9.60
CA LEU A 639 -28.52 -11.89 -8.57
C LEU A 639 -29.97 -11.48 -8.28
N VAL A 640 -30.79 -11.22 -9.31
CA VAL A 640 -32.24 -10.93 -9.16
C VAL A 640 -32.96 -12.05 -8.38
N GLN A 641 -32.69 -13.32 -8.72
CA GLN A 641 -33.37 -14.47 -8.10
C GLN A 641 -32.92 -14.74 -6.67
N MET A 642 -31.64 -14.55 -6.34
CA MET A 642 -31.15 -14.62 -4.96
C MET A 642 -31.66 -13.43 -4.15
N GLY A 643 -31.57 -12.23 -4.73
CA GLY A 643 -31.84 -10.98 -4.05
C GLY A 643 -33.32 -10.62 -3.90
N LYS A 644 -34.24 -11.33 -4.57
CA LYS A 644 -35.69 -11.03 -4.60
C LYS A 644 -36.25 -10.50 -3.26
N ASP A 645 -37.00 -9.40 -3.34
CA ASP A 645 -37.64 -8.70 -2.21
C ASP A 645 -36.61 -8.24 -1.14
N ALA A 646 -35.46 -7.70 -1.59
CA ALA A 646 -34.43 -7.13 -0.71
C ALA A 646 -34.87 -5.79 -0.11
N THR A 647 -34.57 -5.58 1.17
CA THR A 647 -34.65 -4.26 1.83
C THR A 647 -33.65 -3.30 1.20
N LEU A 648 -32.42 -3.76 0.96
CA LEU A 648 -31.38 -2.98 0.33
C LEU A 648 -30.58 -3.80 -0.68
N LEU A 649 -30.50 -3.29 -1.90
CA LEU A 649 -29.53 -3.73 -2.90
C LEU A 649 -28.39 -2.71 -3.00
N ILE A 650 -27.16 -3.14 -2.75
CA ILE A 650 -25.93 -2.40 -3.10
C ILE A 650 -25.43 -2.98 -4.42
N HIS A 651 -25.54 -2.22 -5.51
CA HIS A 651 -25.19 -2.66 -6.86
C HIS A 651 -24.05 -1.82 -7.45
N GLU A 652 -23.12 -2.46 -8.15
CA GLU A 652 -22.12 -1.76 -8.96
C GLU A 652 -22.78 -0.97 -10.11
N ALA A 653 -22.27 0.23 -10.36
CA ALA A 653 -22.71 1.11 -11.44
C ALA A 653 -21.46 1.70 -12.11
N THR A 654 -20.60 0.80 -12.59
CA THR A 654 -19.22 1.15 -12.95
C THR A 654 -19.14 2.11 -14.14
N LEU A 655 -20.01 1.93 -15.13
CA LEU A 655 -20.04 2.73 -16.36
C LEU A 655 -21.23 3.71 -16.39
N GLU A 656 -21.05 4.80 -17.12
CA GLU A 656 -22.15 5.69 -17.50
C GLU A 656 -23.04 5.05 -18.57
N ASP A 657 -24.28 5.50 -18.68
CA ASP A 657 -25.15 5.11 -19.79
C ASP A 657 -24.65 5.73 -21.10
N GLY A 658 -24.84 5.04 -22.22
CA GLY A 658 -24.15 5.29 -23.49
C GLY A 658 -22.77 4.64 -23.60
N MET A 659 -22.30 3.96 -22.55
CA MET A 659 -21.03 3.19 -22.53
C MET A 659 -21.25 1.67 -22.53
N GLU A 660 -22.41 1.17 -22.96
CA GLU A 660 -22.83 -0.24 -22.85
C GLU A 660 -21.83 -1.21 -23.49
N LYS A 661 -21.18 -0.80 -24.60
CA LYS A 661 -20.15 -1.60 -25.26
C LYS A 661 -18.90 -1.76 -24.39
N GLU A 662 -18.45 -0.70 -23.72
CA GLU A 662 -17.31 -0.74 -22.81
C GLU A 662 -17.68 -1.48 -21.50
N ALA A 663 -18.93 -1.37 -21.05
CA ALA A 663 -19.49 -2.14 -19.95
C ALA A 663 -19.43 -3.66 -20.24
N ILE A 664 -19.91 -4.08 -21.42
CA ILE A 664 -19.80 -5.47 -21.92
C ILE A 664 -18.34 -5.93 -22.03
N GLU A 665 -17.46 -5.13 -22.65
CA GLU A 665 -16.05 -5.48 -22.84
C GLU A 665 -15.26 -5.62 -21.53
N LYS A 666 -15.65 -4.87 -20.49
CA LYS A 666 -15.04 -4.96 -19.15
C LYS A 666 -15.84 -5.82 -18.16
N THR A 667 -16.99 -6.35 -18.55
CA THR A 667 -17.90 -7.17 -17.73
C THR A 667 -18.45 -6.46 -16.49
N HIS A 668 -18.96 -5.23 -16.66
CA HIS A 668 -19.58 -4.41 -15.61
C HIS A 668 -20.96 -3.86 -16.04
N SER A 669 -21.72 -3.28 -15.11
CA SER A 669 -23.01 -2.64 -15.40
C SER A 669 -22.88 -1.15 -15.73
N THR A 670 -23.82 -0.62 -16.52
CA THR A 670 -24.09 0.82 -16.57
C THR A 670 -25.03 1.25 -15.43
N THR A 671 -25.20 2.56 -15.24
CA THR A 671 -26.08 3.14 -14.21
C THR A 671 -27.53 2.66 -14.35
N SER A 672 -28.17 2.85 -15.51
CA SER A 672 -29.55 2.43 -15.74
C SER A 672 -29.69 0.89 -15.69
N GLN A 673 -28.68 0.15 -16.14
CA GLN A 673 -28.66 -1.32 -16.03
C GLN A 673 -28.70 -1.81 -14.56
N ALA A 674 -27.93 -1.18 -13.67
CA ALA A 674 -27.91 -1.50 -12.24
C ALA A 674 -29.27 -1.20 -11.58
N ILE A 675 -29.88 -0.05 -11.90
CA ILE A 675 -31.22 0.31 -11.42
C ILE A 675 -32.25 -0.73 -11.89
N GLN A 676 -32.24 -1.09 -13.18
CA GLN A 676 -33.17 -2.08 -13.74
C GLN A 676 -33.03 -3.48 -13.12
N ILE A 677 -31.84 -3.88 -12.66
CA ILE A 677 -31.65 -5.11 -11.88
C ILE A 677 -32.32 -4.98 -10.51
N GLY A 678 -32.17 -3.86 -9.81
CA GLY A 678 -32.85 -3.61 -8.54
C GLY A 678 -34.38 -3.57 -8.66
N MET A 679 -34.90 -2.93 -9.71
CA MET A 679 -36.35 -2.92 -9.97
C MET A 679 -36.88 -4.34 -10.27
N LYS A 680 -36.17 -5.15 -11.06
CA LYS A 680 -36.53 -6.56 -11.31
C LYS A 680 -36.40 -7.44 -10.07
N MET A 681 -35.50 -7.10 -9.15
CA MET A 681 -35.35 -7.74 -7.84
C MET A 681 -36.51 -7.41 -6.89
N ASN A 682 -37.34 -6.41 -7.21
CA ASN A 682 -38.28 -5.79 -6.28
C ASN A 682 -37.57 -5.32 -5.00
N ALA A 683 -36.40 -4.69 -5.16
CA ALA A 683 -35.70 -4.08 -4.05
C ALA A 683 -36.49 -2.87 -3.51
N GLU A 684 -36.50 -2.71 -2.20
CA GLU A 684 -37.10 -1.55 -1.53
C GLU A 684 -36.25 -0.31 -1.78
N PHE A 685 -34.94 -0.41 -1.53
CA PHE A 685 -33.92 0.60 -1.86
C PHE A 685 -32.77 0.04 -2.70
N ILE A 686 -32.21 0.88 -3.57
CA ILE A 686 -31.10 0.58 -4.47
C ILE A 686 -29.99 1.62 -4.24
N MET A 687 -28.85 1.19 -3.71
CA MET A 687 -27.64 2.01 -3.56
C MET A 687 -26.63 1.67 -4.66
N LEU A 688 -26.40 2.64 -5.54
CA LEU A 688 -25.39 2.54 -6.60
C LEU A 688 -23.99 2.77 -6.02
N ASN A 689 -23.03 1.93 -6.41
CA ASN A 689 -21.66 1.91 -5.87
C ASN A 689 -20.61 1.57 -6.95
N HIS A 690 -19.32 1.52 -6.58
CA HIS A 690 -18.20 1.07 -7.42
C HIS A 690 -18.06 1.86 -8.75
N PHE A 691 -18.11 3.19 -8.67
CA PHE A 691 -18.09 4.05 -9.86
C PHE A 691 -16.72 4.12 -10.54
N SER A 692 -16.66 4.09 -11.87
CA SER A 692 -15.43 4.41 -12.60
C SER A 692 -15.03 5.87 -12.39
N GLN A 693 -13.85 6.07 -11.81
CA GLN A 693 -13.32 7.40 -11.48
C GLN A 693 -12.77 8.18 -12.70
N ARG A 694 -13.03 7.68 -13.92
CA ARG A 694 -12.63 8.31 -15.18
C ARG A 694 -13.67 9.28 -15.75
N TYR A 695 -14.93 9.14 -15.33
CA TYR A 695 -16.06 9.86 -15.89
C TYR A 695 -16.62 10.87 -14.88
N ALA A 696 -17.92 11.15 -14.88
CA ALA A 696 -18.54 12.10 -13.95
C ALA A 696 -18.33 11.71 -12.48
N LYS A 697 -18.17 12.72 -11.62
CA LYS A 697 -17.94 12.53 -10.17
C LYS A 697 -19.19 11.98 -9.46
N ILE A 698 -20.34 12.26 -10.04
CA ILE A 698 -21.69 11.84 -9.66
C ILE A 698 -22.31 11.32 -10.97
N PRO A 699 -22.98 10.15 -10.98
CA PRO A 699 -23.71 9.66 -12.14
C PRO A 699 -24.64 10.70 -12.76
N LEU A 700 -24.82 10.63 -14.08
CA LEU A 700 -25.82 11.43 -14.78
C LEU A 700 -27.21 10.89 -14.45
N PHE A 701 -28.12 11.76 -14.02
CA PHE A 701 -29.50 11.39 -13.72
C PHE A 701 -30.27 11.12 -15.02
N SER A 702 -30.85 9.92 -15.11
CA SER A 702 -31.77 9.47 -16.18
C SER A 702 -33.20 9.33 -15.67
N GLU A 703 -34.15 9.04 -16.55
CA GLU A 703 -35.56 8.76 -16.18
C GLU A 703 -35.73 7.50 -15.31
N ASP A 704 -34.71 6.62 -15.24
CA ASP A 704 -34.71 5.43 -14.38
C ASP A 704 -34.50 5.79 -12.89
N PHE A 705 -34.02 7.01 -12.56
CA PHE A 705 -33.89 7.45 -11.17
C PHE A 705 -35.25 7.72 -10.53
N SER A 706 -35.41 7.23 -9.30
CA SER A 706 -36.61 7.40 -8.48
C SER A 706 -36.21 7.59 -7.02
N GLU A 707 -37.20 7.89 -6.16
CA GLU A 707 -37.07 7.99 -4.70
C GLU A 707 -36.42 6.75 -4.01
N LYS A 708 -36.33 5.62 -4.71
CA LYS A 708 -35.69 4.38 -4.25
C LYS A 708 -34.18 4.29 -4.55
N VAL A 709 -33.63 5.20 -5.37
CA VAL A 709 -32.26 5.09 -5.90
C VAL A 709 -31.34 6.11 -5.24
N GLY A 710 -30.36 5.61 -4.48
CA GLY A 710 -29.29 6.42 -3.88
C GLY A 710 -27.94 6.20 -4.56
N ILE A 711 -27.04 7.16 -4.38
CA ILE A 711 -25.67 7.15 -4.90
C ILE A 711 -24.71 7.11 -3.71
N ALA A 712 -23.88 6.08 -3.60
CA ALA A 712 -22.91 5.98 -2.52
C ALA A 712 -21.80 7.04 -2.66
N PHE A 713 -21.28 7.51 -1.52
CA PHE A 713 -20.06 8.32 -1.43
C PHE A 713 -19.13 7.73 -0.37
N ASP A 714 -17.83 7.94 -0.49
CA ASP A 714 -16.88 7.57 0.57
C ASP A 714 -17.30 8.25 1.89
N HIS A 715 -17.31 7.49 2.98
CA HIS A 715 -17.75 7.90 4.32
C HIS A 715 -19.24 8.26 4.46
N MET A 716 -20.08 7.92 3.48
CA MET A 716 -21.54 7.95 3.63
C MET A 716 -21.98 6.85 4.62
N ARG A 717 -22.84 7.21 5.57
CA ARG A 717 -23.49 6.35 6.58
C ARG A 717 -24.99 6.41 6.34
N VAL A 718 -25.68 5.27 6.23
CA VAL A 718 -27.15 5.17 6.09
C VAL A 718 -27.73 4.03 6.90
#